data_AF-A0A8J9VY24-F1
#
_entry.id   AF-A0A8J9VY24-F1
#
_cell.length_a   1.000
_cell.length_b   1.000
_cell.length_c   1.000
_cell.angle_alpha   90.00
_cell.angle_beta   90.00
_cell.angle_gamma   90.00
#
_symmetry.space_group_name_H-M   'P 1'
#
loop_
_entity.id
_entity.type
_entity.pdbx_description
1 polymer ?
#
loop_
_entity_poly.entity_id
_entity_poly.type
_entity_poly.pdbx_seq_one_letter_code
_entity_poly.pdbx_strand_id
1 'polypeptide(L)'
;MAATIPSKLCLPLYSRLSLLRTCPGRCFSGTRVLGAVRLVQVEEPPPYTPARLAGRQYLSGSQSPGFPEFLGSVRPGFPAMFQPAAAAGRLEEWAAVVKDVIDRELTGAGALLFRGLPIRTDQDFGHLCKGLGYDMMVYKGGAVDRSEVTDMVYTAADEPLEMTIDLHTEMSYLPQWPKKLMFCCIKPPGEQYGGETPVTDMRSVLKDMDTVLLDRLRKRGIRYIRNIADKSRDVWCWQRTFRTEDREEVEKFLTERDFSFQWNSDDSVTYWYVMPATREHPATGETLWFNQATSHHCSYFYQHPNFGGAERAKFRYPFHTCYGDGEEFRLEEVAHMQQVQWRHAVGFHWQAGDVLVVDNMVTGHGRMGCTPGVRGRKVVRTTSNVLNILVINSWHVAGRESFELASPVARQSAGKFSANGRVPPAVELGTFIGPLPTSMAEPIWLYQFRLILIGDSTVGKSSLLRRFTDGKFIEYSDPTVGVDFFARLMEVEPGKRVKLQLWDTAGQERFRSITRSYYRNSVGAVLVYDVTNRKSFEHLESWWHEAKQHTMPHNMVFILVGHKIDLASEREVSQEEGQQFARTHDMSYLETSAKNAENVEKAFWQVTREIYELVEMGVISTEEGWEGVKSGMVPRSYSTVPLSQENSSEKKCLCS
;
A
#
# COMPACT_ATOMS: atom_id res chain seq x y z
N MET A 1 14.82 2.29 64.24
CA MET A 1 15.73 3.29 64.82
C MET A 1 16.77 3.60 63.75
N ALA A 2 16.90 4.76 63.10
CA ALA A 2 16.62 6.17 63.43
C ALA A 2 17.87 6.96 63.89
N ALA A 3 18.46 7.69 62.94
CA ALA A 3 19.50 8.73 62.99
C ALA A 3 19.44 9.46 61.61
N THR A 4 19.46 10.78 61.37
CA THR A 4 19.50 12.02 62.17
C THR A 4 20.78 12.26 62.98
N ILE A 5 21.42 13.46 62.99
CA ILE A 5 21.14 14.76 62.33
C ILE A 5 22.48 15.56 62.17
N PRO A 6 22.71 16.44 61.16
CA PRO A 6 22.23 17.83 61.19
C PRO A 6 21.99 18.45 59.76
N SER A 7 22.15 19.78 59.60
CA SER A 7 22.01 20.56 58.34
C SER A 7 22.68 21.95 58.46
N LYS A 8 22.45 22.86 57.48
CA LYS A 8 22.94 24.27 57.33
C LYS A 8 24.34 24.41 56.70
N LEU A 9 24.70 25.49 55.98
CA LEU A 9 24.00 26.69 55.44
C LEU A 9 24.23 26.72 53.89
N CYS A 10 23.81 27.68 53.02
CA CYS A 10 23.04 28.93 53.09
C CYS A 10 22.42 29.26 51.69
N LEU A 11 21.71 30.39 51.57
CA LEU A 11 21.43 31.14 50.32
C LEU A 11 21.82 32.63 50.55
N PRO A 12 21.87 33.50 49.50
CA PRO A 12 20.67 34.31 49.21
C PRO A 12 20.45 34.75 47.74
N LEU A 13 19.15 34.89 47.38
CA LEU A 13 18.51 35.95 46.55
C LEU A 13 19.19 36.42 45.24
N TYR A 14 18.47 36.49 44.10
CA TYR A 14 17.27 37.31 43.97
C TYR A 14 16.23 36.78 42.97
N SER A 15 14.95 36.96 43.32
CA SER A 15 13.80 36.77 42.42
C SER A 15 13.13 38.10 42.07
N ARG A 16 12.70 38.28 40.83
CA ARG A 16 11.57 39.19 40.50
C ARG A 16 10.64 38.51 39.50
N LEU A 17 9.36 38.48 39.85
CA LEU A 17 8.26 37.95 39.03
C LEU A 17 7.78 39.02 38.03
N SER A 18 7.24 38.56 36.90
CA SER A 18 6.11 39.21 36.23
C SER A 18 5.00 38.17 36.04
N LEU A 19 3.80 38.46 36.56
CA LEU A 19 2.68 37.52 36.46
C LEU A 19 2.06 37.59 35.06
N LEU A 20 2.14 36.50 34.30
CA LEU A 20 1.24 36.26 33.17
C LEU A 20 0.65 34.85 33.24
N ARG A 21 -0.64 34.80 32.92
CA ARG A 21 -1.61 33.73 33.18
C ARG A 21 -1.16 32.34 32.68
N THR A 22 -1.55 31.33 33.44
CA THR A 22 -1.62 29.94 32.98
C THR A 22 -2.61 29.82 31.81
N CYS A 23 -2.11 29.51 30.62
CA CYS A 23 -2.91 28.95 29.52
C CYS A 23 -2.61 27.44 29.42
N PRO A 24 -3.63 26.57 29.30
CA PRO A 24 -3.41 25.16 28.99
C PRO A 24 -2.98 25.02 27.52
N GLY A 25 -1.89 24.28 27.28
CA GLY A 25 -1.36 23.98 25.95
C GLY A 25 -0.36 25.02 25.41
N ARG A 26 0.75 24.54 24.85
CA ARG A 26 1.69 25.36 24.08
C ARG A 26 1.11 25.68 22.70
N CYS A 27 0.74 26.93 22.46
CA CYS A 27 0.52 27.41 21.09
C CYS A 27 1.86 27.40 20.33
N PHE A 28 2.04 26.43 19.43
CA PHE A 28 3.19 26.39 18.52
C PHE A 28 3.19 27.59 17.59
N SER A 29 4.04 28.58 17.85
CA SER A 29 4.25 29.77 17.01
C SER A 29 5.13 29.47 15.79
N GLY A 30 4.93 28.30 15.16
CA GLY A 30 5.82 27.75 14.12
C GLY A 30 5.10 27.19 12.89
N THR A 31 3.84 26.76 13.01
CA THR A 31 3.02 26.39 11.84
C THR A 31 2.79 27.63 10.98
N ARG A 32 3.25 27.62 9.72
CA ARG A 32 2.93 28.69 8.77
C ARG A 32 1.41 28.79 8.62
N VAL A 33 0.87 30.01 8.69
CA VAL A 33 -0.57 30.25 8.61
C VAL A 33 -1.06 30.07 7.17
N LEU A 34 -1.34 28.82 6.79
CA LEU A 34 -2.01 28.44 5.56
C LEU A 34 -3.53 28.40 5.81
N GLY A 35 -4.13 29.59 5.92
CA GLY A 35 -5.57 29.76 6.11
C GLY A 35 -6.06 29.66 7.56
N ALA A 36 -7.33 29.27 7.72
CA ALA A 36 -8.03 29.28 9.01
C ALA A 36 -7.80 28.03 9.87
N VAL A 37 -7.41 26.91 9.25
CA VAL A 37 -7.13 25.63 9.93
C VAL A 37 -5.82 25.66 10.70
N ARG A 38 -5.82 25.03 11.89
CA ARG A 38 -4.62 24.87 12.73
C ARG A 38 -4.70 23.58 13.53
N LEU A 39 -3.58 22.89 13.69
CA LEU A 39 -3.40 21.83 14.66
C LEU A 39 -2.71 22.36 15.93
N VAL A 40 -3.04 21.79 17.08
CA VAL A 40 -2.37 22.00 18.37
C VAL A 40 -1.86 20.64 18.85
N GLN A 41 -0.63 20.60 19.38
CA GLN A 41 -0.12 19.41 20.04
C GLN A 41 -0.76 19.28 21.43
N VAL A 42 -1.20 18.08 21.79
CA VAL A 42 -1.78 17.79 23.11
C VAL A 42 -0.74 17.04 23.94
N GLU A 43 -0.39 17.61 25.10
CA GLU A 43 0.67 17.08 25.98
C GLU A 43 0.15 15.96 26.90
N GLU A 44 -1.14 15.99 27.28
CA GLU A 44 -1.78 14.96 28.10
C GLU A 44 -2.38 13.82 27.23
N PRO A 45 -2.06 12.54 27.51
CA PRO A 45 -2.65 11.42 26.79
C PRO A 45 -4.14 11.25 27.14
N PRO A 46 -4.97 10.73 26.22
CA PRO A 46 -6.36 10.42 26.52
C PRO A 46 -6.46 9.28 27.56
N PRO A 47 -7.50 9.25 28.41
CA PRO A 47 -7.77 8.10 29.26
C PRO A 47 -7.85 6.80 28.43
N TYR A 48 -7.04 5.81 28.81
CA TYR A 48 -6.95 4.51 28.17
C TYR A 48 -7.04 3.43 29.24
N THR A 49 -7.74 2.33 28.94
CA THR A 49 -7.76 1.13 29.80
C THR A 49 -6.83 0.09 29.21
N PRO A 50 -5.64 -0.17 29.82
CA PRO A 50 -4.63 -1.06 29.26
C PRO A 50 -5.14 -2.47 28.92
N ALA A 51 -4.97 -2.89 27.66
CA ALA A 51 -5.19 -4.27 27.26
C ALA A 51 -4.19 -5.21 27.98
N ARG A 52 -4.70 -6.30 28.58
CA ARG A 52 -3.85 -7.33 29.20
C ARG A 52 -3.04 -8.08 28.14
N LEU A 53 -1.75 -8.25 28.40
CA LEU A 53 -0.76 -8.88 27.54
C LEU A 53 -0.26 -10.22 28.11
N ALA A 54 0.19 -10.27 29.36
CA ALA A 54 0.65 -11.52 29.98
C ALA A 54 -0.50 -12.54 30.12
N GLY A 55 -0.25 -13.75 29.62
CA GLY A 55 -1.23 -14.82 29.53
C GLY A 55 -2.22 -14.71 28.35
N ARG A 56 -2.14 -13.67 27.50
CA ARG A 56 -3.09 -13.45 26.41
C ARG A 56 -3.01 -14.57 25.37
N GLN A 57 -4.14 -15.23 25.12
CA GLN A 57 -4.30 -16.20 24.03
C GLN A 57 -4.07 -15.52 22.67
N TYR A 58 -3.44 -16.23 21.74
CA TYR A 58 -3.10 -15.75 20.39
C TYR A 58 -2.19 -14.51 20.37
N LEU A 59 -1.33 -14.37 21.37
CA LEU A 59 -0.18 -13.47 21.35
C LEU A 59 1.09 -14.31 21.54
N SER A 60 2.02 -14.22 20.58
CA SER A 60 3.32 -14.87 20.67
C SER A 60 4.11 -14.37 21.88
N GLY A 61 4.81 -15.27 22.57
CA GLY A 61 5.57 -14.95 23.79
C GLY A 61 4.75 -14.66 25.07
N SER A 62 3.42 -14.51 24.99
CA SER A 62 2.59 -14.02 26.12
C SER A 62 2.64 -14.86 27.40
N GLN A 63 3.02 -16.13 27.30
CA GLN A 63 3.12 -17.09 28.41
C GLN A 63 4.54 -17.13 29.03
N SER A 64 5.51 -16.39 28.48
CA SER A 64 6.90 -16.40 28.93
C SER A 64 7.06 -15.63 30.27
N PRO A 65 7.85 -16.16 31.24
CA PRO A 65 8.17 -15.42 32.46
C PRO A 65 8.82 -14.06 32.15
N GLY A 66 8.26 -12.98 32.69
CA GLY A 66 8.73 -11.61 32.44
C GLY A 66 7.99 -10.85 31.33
N PHE A 67 7.00 -11.47 30.66
CA PHE A 67 6.15 -10.75 29.71
C PHE A 67 5.37 -9.60 30.40
N PRO A 68 5.29 -8.40 29.80
CA PRO A 68 4.54 -7.27 30.37
C PRO A 68 3.09 -7.66 30.68
N GLU A 69 2.58 -7.28 31.85
CA GLU A 69 1.21 -7.67 32.23
C GLU A 69 0.15 -6.93 31.40
N PHE A 70 0.40 -5.66 31.07
CA PHE A 70 -0.50 -4.80 30.32
C PHE A 70 0.26 -3.97 29.27
N LEU A 71 -0.45 -3.58 28.20
CA LEU A 71 0.04 -2.65 27.19
C LEU A 71 0.21 -1.24 27.77
N GLY A 72 1.29 -0.55 27.43
CA GLY A 72 1.53 0.81 27.92
C GLY A 72 0.44 1.80 27.51
N SER A 73 0.20 2.83 28.33
CA SER A 73 -0.55 4.01 27.88
C SER A 73 0.35 4.93 27.03
N VAL A 74 -0.25 5.74 26.16
CA VAL A 74 0.44 6.81 25.41
C VAL A 74 1.29 7.65 26.37
N ARG A 75 2.54 7.90 25.98
CA ARG A 75 3.52 8.68 26.77
C ARG A 75 3.63 10.09 26.18
N PRO A 76 4.01 11.13 26.95
CA PRO A 76 4.26 12.45 26.39
C PRO A 76 5.25 12.39 25.21
N GLY A 77 4.77 12.72 24.01
CA GLY A 77 5.54 12.65 22.77
C GLY A 77 5.54 11.31 22.02
N PHE A 78 4.94 10.23 22.53
CA PHE A 78 4.89 8.93 21.82
C PHE A 78 3.56 8.15 22.01
N PRO A 79 2.74 8.04 20.92
CA PRO A 79 2.74 8.92 19.75
C PRO A 79 2.49 10.38 20.14
N ALA A 80 3.06 11.33 19.42
CA ALA A 80 2.76 12.75 19.64
C ALA A 80 1.35 13.05 19.09
N MET A 81 0.43 13.47 19.97
CA MET A 81 -0.97 13.69 19.60
C MET A 81 -1.22 15.13 19.13
N PHE A 82 -1.94 15.28 18.03
CA PHE A 82 -2.33 16.56 17.44
C PHE A 82 -3.84 16.62 17.20
N GLN A 83 -4.45 17.76 17.46
CA GLN A 83 -5.91 17.97 17.31
C GLN A 83 -6.21 19.34 16.67
N PRO A 84 -7.32 19.50 15.92
CA PRO A 84 -7.80 20.79 15.45
C PRO A 84 -7.98 21.82 16.57
N ALA A 85 -7.45 23.03 16.37
CA ALA A 85 -7.68 24.17 17.25
C ALA A 85 -9.15 24.66 17.26
N ALA A 86 -9.88 24.36 16.18
CA ALA A 86 -11.30 24.62 16.00
C ALA A 86 -11.89 23.58 15.04
N ALA A 87 -13.17 23.24 15.21
CA ALA A 87 -13.85 22.17 14.47
C ALA A 87 -14.33 22.58 13.04
N ALA A 88 -13.53 23.37 12.32
CA ALA A 88 -13.87 23.90 11.00
C ALA A 88 -12.66 23.92 10.06
N GLY A 89 -12.89 23.58 8.78
CA GLY A 89 -11.88 23.51 7.72
C GLY A 89 -12.17 22.38 6.74
N ARG A 90 -11.79 22.55 5.47
CA ARG A 90 -11.97 21.53 4.42
C ARG A 90 -10.81 20.53 4.41
N LEU A 91 -11.01 19.34 3.84
CA LEU A 91 -9.99 18.27 3.88
C LEU A 91 -8.69 18.64 3.14
N GLU A 92 -8.78 19.45 2.09
CA GLU A 92 -7.62 19.94 1.33
C GLU A 92 -6.78 20.92 2.16
N GLU A 93 -7.44 21.72 2.99
CA GLU A 93 -6.81 22.66 3.93
C GLU A 93 -6.13 21.89 5.07
N TRP A 94 -6.79 20.85 5.59
CA TRP A 94 -6.21 19.95 6.58
C TRP A 94 -5.00 19.17 6.05
N ALA A 95 -5.03 18.71 4.80
CA ALA A 95 -3.92 17.97 4.21
C ALA A 95 -2.61 18.79 4.23
N ALA A 96 -2.65 20.07 3.88
CA ALA A 96 -1.47 20.95 3.95
C ALA A 96 -0.90 21.09 5.37
N VAL A 97 -1.76 21.23 6.38
CA VAL A 97 -1.34 21.38 7.80
C VAL A 97 -0.85 20.05 8.38
N VAL A 98 -1.51 18.93 8.07
CA VAL A 98 -1.07 17.59 8.44
C VAL A 98 0.30 17.29 7.81
N LYS A 99 0.53 17.66 6.55
CA LYS A 99 1.83 17.50 5.87
C LYS A 99 2.96 18.28 6.54
N ASP A 100 2.74 19.55 6.93
CA ASP A 100 3.76 20.35 7.65
C ASP A 100 4.17 19.70 8.97
N VAL A 101 3.22 19.15 9.73
CA VAL A 101 3.49 18.42 10.98
C VAL A 101 4.20 17.08 10.71
N ILE A 102 3.82 16.33 9.67
CA ILE A 102 4.52 15.09 9.30
C ILE A 102 5.97 15.37 8.88
N ASP A 103 6.20 16.34 7.99
CA ASP A 103 7.54 16.64 7.45
C ASP A 103 8.51 17.17 8.52
N ARG A 104 8.00 17.82 9.57
CA ARG A 104 8.80 18.35 10.69
C ARG A 104 8.97 17.39 11.85
N GLU A 105 7.88 16.79 12.32
CA GLU A 105 7.83 16.17 13.64
C GLU A 105 7.91 14.63 13.59
N LEU A 106 7.57 13.98 12.46
CA LEU A 106 7.38 12.52 12.41
C LEU A 106 8.65 11.74 12.79
N THR A 107 9.81 12.07 12.21
CA THR A 107 11.07 11.35 12.50
C THR A 107 11.58 11.62 13.92
N GLY A 108 11.30 12.79 14.49
CA GLY A 108 11.63 13.10 15.88
C GLY A 108 10.76 12.31 16.87
N ALA A 109 9.44 12.35 16.68
CA ALA A 109 8.49 11.62 17.52
C ALA A 109 8.55 10.10 17.30
N GLY A 110 8.78 9.65 16.06
CA GLY A 110 8.60 8.28 15.58
C GLY A 110 7.15 7.97 15.18
N ALA A 111 6.16 8.55 15.86
CA ALA A 111 4.73 8.36 15.57
C ALA A 111 3.91 9.62 15.91
N LEU A 112 2.94 9.93 15.05
CA LEU A 112 2.02 11.07 15.17
C LEU A 112 0.57 10.58 15.14
N LEU A 113 -0.25 10.99 16.12
CA LEU A 113 -1.68 10.68 16.16
C LEU A 113 -2.49 11.96 15.93
N PHE A 114 -3.11 12.10 14.76
CA PHE A 114 -4.03 13.19 14.44
C PHE A 114 -5.45 12.76 14.82
N ARG A 115 -6.09 13.46 15.76
CA ARG A 115 -7.42 13.14 16.30
C ARG A 115 -8.42 14.25 16.02
N GLY A 116 -9.64 13.88 15.64
CA GLY A 116 -10.73 14.81 15.35
C GLY A 116 -10.67 15.49 13.98
N LEU A 117 -9.90 14.95 13.02
CA LEU A 117 -9.97 15.37 11.62
C LEU A 117 -11.37 15.07 11.04
N PRO A 118 -11.86 15.84 10.05
CA PRO A 118 -13.22 15.70 9.51
C PRO A 118 -13.36 14.52 8.52
N ILE A 119 -12.77 13.37 8.83
CA ILE A 119 -12.73 12.16 8.01
C ILE A 119 -13.83 11.21 8.48
N ARG A 120 -14.72 10.78 7.56
CA ARG A 120 -15.87 9.90 7.88
C ARG A 120 -15.98 8.67 6.97
N THR A 121 -15.25 8.66 5.86
CA THR A 121 -15.33 7.65 4.79
C THR A 121 -13.95 7.29 4.25
N ASP A 122 -13.87 6.16 3.55
CA ASP A 122 -12.64 5.74 2.85
C ASP A 122 -12.22 6.80 1.80
N GLN A 123 -13.19 7.48 1.18
CA GLN A 123 -12.97 8.58 0.23
C GLN A 123 -12.38 9.82 0.90
N ASP A 124 -12.87 10.22 2.09
CA ASP A 124 -12.32 11.37 2.84
C ASP A 124 -10.84 11.14 3.18
N PHE A 125 -10.49 9.91 3.59
CA PHE A 125 -9.11 9.52 3.83
C PHE A 125 -8.30 9.57 2.53
N GLY A 126 -8.81 9.00 1.44
CA GLY A 126 -8.19 9.07 0.11
C GLY A 126 -7.93 10.51 -0.38
N HIS A 127 -8.83 11.46 -0.07
CA HIS A 127 -8.63 12.89 -0.34
C HIS A 127 -7.52 13.50 0.51
N LEU A 128 -7.46 13.21 1.82
CA LEU A 128 -6.33 13.61 2.67
C LEU A 128 -5.01 13.08 2.08
N CYS A 129 -4.93 11.77 1.80
CA CYS A 129 -3.75 11.10 1.27
C CYS A 129 -3.22 11.76 0.00
N LYS A 130 -4.11 12.12 -0.94
CA LYS A 130 -3.76 12.83 -2.18
C LYS A 130 -3.28 14.25 -1.92
N GLY A 131 -3.93 14.96 -1.00
CA GLY A 131 -3.51 16.31 -0.57
C GLY A 131 -2.15 16.36 0.14
N LEU A 132 -1.67 15.24 0.72
CA LEU A 132 -0.33 15.15 1.31
C LEU A 132 0.80 15.18 0.26
N GLY A 133 0.55 14.79 -0.99
CA GLY A 133 1.51 14.92 -2.08
C GLY A 133 2.85 14.18 -1.89
N TYR A 134 2.85 13.02 -1.22
CA TYR A 134 4.03 12.14 -1.13
C TYR A 134 4.05 11.12 -2.28
N ASP A 135 5.24 10.65 -2.66
CA ASP A 135 5.35 9.52 -3.60
C ASP A 135 4.89 8.24 -2.89
N MET A 136 4.05 7.47 -3.58
CA MET A 136 3.37 6.30 -3.05
C MET A 136 4.17 5.01 -3.29
N MET A 137 4.06 4.03 -2.40
CA MET A 137 4.63 2.70 -2.64
C MET A 137 3.53 1.79 -3.18
N VAL A 138 3.69 1.29 -4.41
CA VAL A 138 2.93 0.12 -4.86
C VAL A 138 3.40 -1.06 -4.02
N TYR A 139 2.51 -1.57 -3.16
CA TYR A 139 2.83 -2.62 -2.19
C TYR A 139 3.16 -3.94 -2.91
N LYS A 140 4.45 -4.31 -2.93
CA LYS A 140 4.98 -5.52 -3.57
C LYS A 140 5.79 -6.33 -2.56
N GLY A 141 5.54 -7.64 -2.45
CA GLY A 141 6.33 -8.55 -1.59
C GLY A 141 5.91 -8.65 -0.12
N GLY A 142 4.66 -8.29 0.21
CA GLY A 142 4.09 -8.52 1.55
C GLY A 142 3.87 -10.00 1.88
N ALA A 143 3.78 -10.32 3.16
CA ALA A 143 3.58 -11.68 3.66
C ALA A 143 2.12 -12.17 3.66
N VAL A 144 1.15 -11.26 3.50
CA VAL A 144 -0.30 -11.53 3.57
C VAL A 144 -1.02 -10.71 2.49
N ASP A 145 -2.06 -11.30 1.90
CA ASP A 145 -2.97 -10.63 0.97
C ASP A 145 -3.70 -9.44 1.64
N ARG A 146 -4.11 -8.46 0.81
CA ARG A 146 -4.92 -7.30 1.21
C ARG A 146 -5.86 -6.93 0.05
N SER A 147 -7.09 -6.52 0.36
CA SER A 147 -8.04 -6.01 -0.63
C SER A 147 -7.89 -4.50 -0.80
N GLU A 148 -7.95 -3.97 -2.02
CA GLU A 148 -8.04 -2.52 -2.27
C GLU A 148 -9.48 -2.04 -2.04
N VAL A 149 -9.67 -0.98 -1.26
CA VAL A 149 -10.99 -0.39 -0.95
C VAL A 149 -11.27 0.80 -1.87
N THR A 150 -10.26 1.66 -2.02
CA THR A 150 -10.23 2.79 -2.95
C THR A 150 -8.79 2.99 -3.43
N ASP A 151 -8.60 3.71 -4.52
CA ASP A 151 -7.32 4.17 -5.10
C ASP A 151 -6.15 4.28 -4.08
N MET A 152 -5.26 3.27 -4.06
CA MET A 152 -4.06 3.16 -3.18
C MET A 152 -4.31 2.93 -1.67
N VAL A 153 -5.57 2.67 -1.26
CA VAL A 153 -5.99 2.41 0.13
C VAL A 153 -6.35 0.93 0.29
N TYR A 154 -5.64 0.24 1.17
CA TYR A 154 -5.78 -1.20 1.40
C TYR A 154 -6.49 -1.51 2.72
N THR A 155 -7.24 -2.61 2.76
CA THR A 155 -7.70 -3.20 4.02
C THR A 155 -6.51 -3.65 4.88
N ALA A 156 -6.74 -3.78 6.18
CA ALA A 156 -5.86 -4.57 7.04
C ALA A 156 -5.71 -6.03 6.53
N ALA A 157 -4.64 -6.69 6.96
CA ALA A 157 -4.33 -8.08 6.61
C ALA A 157 -5.42 -9.06 7.07
N ASP A 158 -5.68 -10.10 6.28
CA ASP A 158 -6.70 -11.15 6.51
C ASP A 158 -6.35 -12.16 7.63
N GLU A 159 -5.74 -11.67 8.71
CA GLU A 159 -5.46 -12.42 9.93
C GLU A 159 -6.72 -12.58 10.81
N PRO A 160 -6.93 -13.72 11.50
CA PRO A 160 -8.07 -13.93 12.39
C PRO A 160 -8.23 -12.79 13.40
N LEU A 161 -9.44 -12.25 13.54
CA LEU A 161 -9.68 -11.07 14.40
C LEU A 161 -9.23 -11.30 15.85
N GLU A 162 -9.42 -12.51 16.38
CA GLU A 162 -8.98 -12.94 17.71
C GLU A 162 -7.45 -13.02 17.90
N MET A 163 -6.68 -13.11 16.81
CA MET A 163 -5.23 -13.14 16.86
C MET A 163 -4.62 -11.75 17.05
N THR A 164 -3.60 -11.65 17.91
CA THR A 164 -2.79 -10.44 18.07
C THR A 164 -1.62 -10.51 17.09
N ILE A 165 -1.56 -9.57 16.15
CA ILE A 165 -0.42 -9.44 15.23
C ILE A 165 0.74 -8.86 16.05
N ASP A 166 1.87 -9.57 16.10
CA ASP A 166 3.05 -9.21 16.89
C ASP A 166 3.68 -7.90 16.38
N LEU A 167 4.45 -7.23 17.24
CA LEU A 167 5.06 -5.95 16.91
C LEU A 167 6.13 -6.11 15.83
N HIS A 168 6.07 -5.29 14.79
CA HIS A 168 6.98 -5.37 13.65
C HIS A 168 7.13 -4.02 12.92
N THR A 169 8.21 -3.89 12.16
CA THR A 169 8.42 -2.83 11.17
C THR A 169 8.15 -3.37 9.76
N GLU A 170 7.25 -2.74 9.00
CA GLU A 170 6.71 -3.23 7.73
C GLU A 170 7.83 -3.44 6.71
N MET A 171 7.84 -4.60 6.05
CA MET A 171 8.87 -5.01 5.08
C MET A 171 10.34 -4.88 5.55
N SER A 172 10.63 -4.76 6.86
CA SER A 172 12.01 -4.61 7.37
C SER A 172 12.92 -5.83 7.15
N TYR A 173 12.35 -6.95 6.71
CA TYR A 173 13.08 -8.14 6.22
C TYR A 173 13.56 -7.99 4.75
N LEU A 174 13.13 -6.97 4.00
CA LEU A 174 13.50 -6.74 2.60
C LEU A 174 14.64 -5.72 2.44
N PRO A 175 15.33 -5.68 1.27
CA PRO A 175 16.29 -4.62 0.93
C PRO A 175 15.62 -3.28 0.58
N GLN A 176 14.31 -3.25 0.36
CA GLN A 176 13.51 -2.04 0.15
C GLN A 176 12.25 -2.11 1.04
N TRP A 177 11.92 -1.00 1.69
CA TRP A 177 10.80 -0.91 2.65
C TRP A 177 10.14 0.47 2.58
N PRO A 178 8.87 0.61 2.93
CA PRO A 178 8.22 1.92 3.02
C PRO A 178 8.80 2.73 4.17
N LYS A 179 8.89 4.05 4.00
CA LYS A 179 9.48 4.95 5.00
C LYS A 179 8.46 5.45 6.00
N LYS A 180 7.22 5.64 5.55
CA LYS A 180 6.10 6.04 6.40
C LYS A 180 4.91 5.14 6.12
N LEU A 181 4.13 4.85 7.15
CA LEU A 181 2.81 4.23 7.02
C LEU A 181 1.79 5.17 7.62
N MET A 182 0.58 5.14 7.08
CA MET A 182 -0.54 5.90 7.63
C MET A 182 -1.76 4.99 7.78
N PHE A 183 -2.30 4.98 8.99
CA PHE A 183 -3.45 4.18 9.39
C PHE A 183 -4.63 5.11 9.69
N CYS A 184 -5.80 4.82 9.13
CA CYS A 184 -7.01 5.59 9.40
C CYS A 184 -8.12 4.72 9.98
N CYS A 185 -8.74 5.21 11.07
CA CYS A 185 -9.91 4.59 11.67
C CYS A 185 -11.19 5.24 11.13
N ILE A 186 -11.83 4.60 10.15
CA ILE A 186 -13.16 5.02 9.67
C ILE A 186 -14.25 4.60 10.67
N LYS A 187 -14.13 3.39 11.23
CA LYS A 187 -15.05 2.87 12.25
C LYS A 187 -14.26 2.26 13.41
N PRO A 188 -14.35 2.82 14.63
CA PRO A 188 -13.63 2.27 15.78
C PRO A 188 -14.19 0.89 16.18
N PRO A 189 -13.37 0.03 16.78
CA PRO A 189 -13.87 -1.18 17.42
C PRO A 189 -14.77 -0.78 18.61
N GLY A 190 -15.74 -1.64 18.95
CA GLY A 190 -16.51 -1.42 20.17
C GLY A 190 -15.64 -1.62 21.42
N GLU A 191 -15.97 -0.94 22.51
CA GLU A 191 -15.17 -0.91 23.76
C GLU A 191 -14.83 -2.30 24.34
N GLN A 192 -15.63 -3.32 24.03
CA GLN A 192 -15.49 -4.70 24.52
C GLN A 192 -14.56 -5.58 23.65
N TYR A 193 -14.09 -5.08 22.50
CA TYR A 193 -13.54 -5.91 21.41
C TYR A 193 -12.03 -5.78 21.18
N GLY A 194 -11.30 -4.93 21.90
CA GLY A 194 -9.88 -4.69 21.63
C GLY A 194 -9.69 -4.02 20.25
N GLY A 195 -8.73 -4.47 19.46
CA GLY A 195 -8.49 -3.95 18.10
C GLY A 195 -7.66 -2.66 18.06
N GLU A 196 -6.98 -2.29 19.14
CA GLU A 196 -5.99 -1.21 19.12
C GLU A 196 -4.82 -1.54 18.17
N THR A 197 -4.20 -0.48 17.63
CA THR A 197 -2.93 -0.57 16.90
C THR A 197 -1.80 -0.18 17.87
N PRO A 198 -1.20 -1.15 18.61
CA PRO A 198 -0.07 -0.85 19.49
C PRO A 198 1.12 -0.36 18.65
N VAL A 199 1.83 0.64 19.17
CA VAL A 199 3.06 1.18 18.58
C VAL A 199 4.20 1.12 19.58
N THR A 200 5.41 0.79 19.14
CA THR A 200 6.59 0.64 19.99
C THR A 200 7.80 1.37 19.41
N ASP A 201 8.54 2.07 20.26
CA ASP A 201 9.68 2.91 19.88
C ASP A 201 10.95 2.05 19.73
N MET A 202 11.44 1.89 18.49
CA MET A 202 12.55 1.00 18.16
C MET A 202 13.92 1.52 18.59
N ARG A 203 14.01 2.80 18.98
CA ARG A 203 15.17 3.37 19.70
C ARG A 203 15.25 2.78 21.10
N SER A 204 14.15 2.85 21.86
CA SER A 204 14.04 2.25 23.20
C SER A 204 14.19 0.73 23.16
N VAL A 205 13.59 0.03 22.18
CA VAL A 205 13.78 -1.42 22.02
C VAL A 205 15.24 -1.79 21.79
N LEU A 206 15.98 -1.03 20.97
CA LEU A 206 17.41 -1.29 20.76
C LEU A 206 18.24 -1.05 22.03
N LYS A 207 17.91 0.01 22.78
CA LYS A 207 18.62 0.44 23.99
C LYS A 207 18.46 -0.55 25.15
N ASP A 208 17.26 -1.09 25.35
CA ASP A 208 16.93 -1.98 26.47
C ASP A 208 17.03 -3.48 26.07
N MET A 209 17.56 -3.77 24.87
CA MET A 209 17.90 -5.12 24.41
C MET A 209 19.08 -5.69 25.21
N ASP A 210 19.14 -7.03 25.37
CA ASP A 210 20.31 -7.65 25.99
C ASP A 210 21.56 -7.46 25.11
N THR A 211 22.66 -7.02 25.70
CA THR A 211 23.87 -6.65 24.95
C THR A 211 24.59 -7.86 24.36
N VAL A 212 24.53 -9.04 25.00
CA VAL A 212 25.18 -10.27 24.53
C VAL A 212 24.39 -10.91 23.39
N LEU A 213 23.07 -10.82 23.41
CA LEU A 213 22.19 -11.15 22.29
C LEU A 213 22.38 -10.16 21.13
N LEU A 214 22.35 -8.85 21.41
CA LEU A 214 22.51 -7.80 20.39
C LEU A 214 23.87 -7.89 19.68
N ASP A 215 24.95 -8.18 20.40
CA ASP A 215 26.28 -8.40 19.81
C ASP A 215 26.32 -9.61 18.88
N ARG A 216 25.66 -10.72 19.24
CA ARG A 216 25.56 -11.91 18.38
C ARG A 216 24.72 -11.63 17.13
N LEU A 217 23.57 -10.98 17.31
CA LEU A 217 22.69 -10.55 16.21
C LEU A 217 23.38 -9.56 15.25
N ARG A 218 24.21 -8.65 15.75
CA ARG A 218 25.02 -7.73 14.93
C ARG A 218 26.15 -8.43 14.19
N LYS A 219 26.85 -9.37 14.84
CA LYS A 219 27.99 -10.11 14.23
C LYS A 219 27.56 -11.15 13.21
N ARG A 220 26.38 -11.75 13.38
CA ARG A 220 25.86 -12.84 12.53
C ARG A 220 24.77 -12.41 11.55
N GLY A 221 24.02 -11.35 11.86
CA GLY A 221 22.75 -11.07 11.18
C GLY A 221 21.64 -12.06 11.56
N ILE A 222 20.47 -11.86 10.95
CA ILE A 222 19.29 -12.71 11.07
C ILE A 222 19.08 -13.42 9.73
N ARG A 223 19.07 -14.75 9.74
CA ARG A 223 18.61 -15.54 8.59
C ARG A 223 17.09 -15.55 8.59
N TYR A 224 16.48 -15.16 7.48
CA TYR A 224 15.04 -15.34 7.22
C TYR A 224 14.85 -16.55 6.33
N ILE A 225 14.05 -17.52 6.78
CA ILE A 225 13.79 -18.78 6.10
C ILE A 225 12.33 -18.78 5.64
N ARG A 226 12.10 -19.16 4.38
CA ARG A 226 10.79 -19.38 3.77
C ARG A 226 10.68 -20.84 3.37
N ASN A 227 9.68 -21.54 3.90
CA ASN A 227 9.31 -22.89 3.46
C ASN A 227 8.05 -22.77 2.60
N ILE A 228 8.07 -23.29 1.38
CA ILE A 228 6.94 -23.19 0.46
C ILE A 228 6.64 -24.56 -0.15
N ALA A 229 5.43 -25.06 0.12
CA ALA A 229 4.99 -26.41 -0.25
C ALA A 229 4.82 -26.59 -1.76
N ASP A 230 4.71 -27.86 -2.19
CA ASP A 230 4.23 -28.20 -3.53
C ASP A 230 2.71 -27.99 -3.66
N LYS A 231 2.22 -27.72 -4.88
CA LYS A 231 0.80 -27.55 -5.23
C LYS A 231 -0.12 -28.74 -4.88
N SER A 232 0.44 -29.94 -4.72
CA SER A 232 -0.30 -31.14 -4.25
C SER A 232 -0.59 -31.12 -2.75
N ARG A 233 0.02 -30.20 -1.99
CA ARG A 233 0.01 -30.17 -0.52
C ARG A 233 -0.64 -28.91 0.05
N ASP A 234 -0.41 -27.76 -0.57
CA ASP A 234 -0.95 -26.48 -0.10
C ASP A 234 -1.42 -25.58 -1.26
N VAL A 235 -2.38 -24.72 -0.97
CA VAL A 235 -2.82 -23.62 -1.83
C VAL A 235 -1.80 -22.46 -1.86
N TRP A 236 -0.88 -22.39 -0.89
CA TRP A 236 0.24 -21.46 -0.81
C TRP A 236 1.55 -22.10 -1.30
N CYS A 237 1.49 -22.70 -2.50
CA CYS A 237 2.60 -23.46 -3.06
C CYS A 237 3.65 -22.60 -3.81
N TRP A 238 4.80 -23.20 -4.09
CA TRP A 238 5.89 -22.55 -4.82
C TRP A 238 5.46 -22.22 -6.26
N GLN A 239 4.66 -23.08 -6.90
CA GLN A 239 4.14 -22.81 -8.24
C GLN A 239 3.23 -21.58 -8.32
N ARG A 240 2.53 -21.24 -7.24
CA ARG A 240 1.74 -20.00 -7.16
C ARG A 240 2.58 -18.80 -6.73
N THR A 241 3.59 -19.03 -5.89
CA THR A 241 4.49 -17.97 -5.39
C THR A 241 5.39 -17.43 -6.50
N PHE A 242 6.07 -18.32 -7.23
CA PHE A 242 6.95 -17.98 -8.35
C PHE A 242 6.21 -17.99 -9.70
N ARG A 243 4.92 -18.36 -9.70
CA ARG A 243 4.02 -18.41 -10.87
C ARG A 243 4.45 -19.36 -12.01
N THR A 244 5.36 -20.30 -11.73
CA THR A 244 5.92 -21.27 -12.70
C THR A 244 5.72 -22.72 -12.26
N GLU A 245 5.84 -23.66 -13.20
CA GLU A 245 5.86 -25.11 -12.97
C GLU A 245 7.28 -25.70 -13.08
N ASP A 246 8.27 -24.88 -13.45
CA ASP A 246 9.67 -25.27 -13.63
C ASP A 246 10.49 -24.98 -12.35
N ARG A 247 11.42 -25.88 -12.02
CA ARG A 247 12.38 -25.66 -10.94
C ARG A 247 13.49 -24.72 -11.36
N GLU A 248 13.99 -24.81 -12.59
CA GLU A 248 15.14 -24.04 -13.06
C GLU A 248 14.83 -22.53 -13.06
N GLU A 249 13.58 -22.15 -13.36
CA GLU A 249 13.11 -20.76 -13.24
C GLU A 249 13.07 -20.25 -11.78
N VAL A 250 12.73 -21.11 -10.81
CA VAL A 250 12.77 -20.79 -9.38
C VAL A 250 14.21 -20.66 -8.89
N GLU A 251 15.07 -21.60 -9.27
CA GLU A 251 16.51 -21.58 -8.92
C GLU A 251 17.20 -20.34 -9.50
N LYS A 252 16.91 -19.97 -10.75
CA LYS A 252 17.33 -18.71 -11.37
C LYS A 252 16.84 -17.51 -10.56
N PHE A 253 15.54 -17.42 -10.26
CA PHE A 253 14.96 -16.31 -9.51
C PHE A 253 15.63 -16.12 -8.14
N LEU A 254 15.92 -17.21 -7.43
CA LEU A 254 16.56 -17.17 -6.11
C LEU A 254 18.05 -16.79 -6.23
N THR A 255 18.77 -17.36 -7.21
CA THR A 255 20.20 -17.07 -7.46
C THR A 255 20.43 -15.61 -7.85
N GLU A 256 19.58 -15.04 -8.72
CA GLU A 256 19.61 -13.61 -9.10
C GLU A 256 19.47 -12.63 -7.92
N ARG A 257 18.96 -13.11 -6.78
CA ARG A 257 18.66 -12.31 -5.59
C ARG A 257 19.62 -12.61 -4.42
N ASP A 258 20.67 -13.39 -4.68
CA ASP A 258 21.63 -13.90 -3.68
C ASP A 258 20.94 -14.67 -2.54
N PHE A 259 19.86 -15.40 -2.87
CA PHE A 259 19.13 -16.24 -1.92
C PHE A 259 19.66 -17.67 -2.00
N SER A 260 20.05 -18.23 -0.85
CA SER A 260 20.37 -19.64 -0.72
C SER A 260 19.09 -20.48 -0.69
N PHE A 261 19.11 -21.70 -1.25
CA PHE A 261 17.92 -22.55 -1.29
C PHE A 261 18.25 -24.04 -1.28
N GLN A 262 17.21 -24.83 -1.03
CA GLN A 262 17.21 -26.29 -1.07
C GLN A 262 15.82 -26.79 -1.50
N TRP A 263 15.80 -27.75 -2.45
CA TRP A 263 14.63 -28.58 -2.69
C TRP A 263 14.57 -29.73 -1.67
N ASN A 264 13.39 -29.96 -1.12
CA ASN A 264 13.14 -31.02 -0.16
C ASN A 264 12.69 -32.30 -0.89
N SER A 265 12.80 -33.46 -0.23
CA SER A 265 12.40 -34.77 -0.76
C SER A 265 10.88 -34.96 -0.93
N ASP A 266 10.11 -33.90 -0.76
CA ASP A 266 8.65 -33.88 -0.77
C ASP A 266 8.07 -32.81 -1.73
N ASP A 267 8.94 -32.39 -2.65
CA ASP A 267 8.75 -31.40 -3.72
C ASP A 267 8.48 -29.95 -3.29
N SER A 268 8.57 -29.66 -1.99
CA SER A 268 8.65 -28.29 -1.45
C SER A 268 10.04 -27.66 -1.63
N VAL A 269 10.10 -26.32 -1.59
CA VAL A 269 11.35 -25.55 -1.59
C VAL A 269 11.49 -24.78 -0.28
N THR A 270 12.69 -24.81 0.28
CA THR A 270 13.11 -23.95 1.39
C THR A 270 14.18 -22.98 0.88
N TYR A 271 13.97 -21.67 1.04
CA TYR A 271 14.98 -20.67 0.71
C TYR A 271 15.22 -19.69 1.85
N TRP A 272 16.40 -19.09 1.88
CA TRP A 272 16.81 -18.16 2.92
C TRP A 272 17.84 -17.13 2.46
N TYR A 273 17.87 -16.03 3.20
CA TYR A 273 18.82 -14.93 3.04
C TYR A 273 19.10 -14.31 4.42
N VAL A 274 20.18 -13.53 4.54
CA VAL A 274 20.62 -12.94 5.81
C VAL A 274 20.51 -11.42 5.75
N MET A 275 19.82 -10.83 6.73
CA MET A 275 19.68 -9.37 6.86
C MET A 275 20.31 -8.88 8.18
N PRO A 276 20.81 -7.64 8.24
CA PRO A 276 21.32 -7.07 9.49
C PRO A 276 20.19 -6.91 10.53
N ALA A 277 20.50 -7.16 11.81
CA ALA A 277 19.54 -7.01 12.90
C ALA A 277 19.21 -5.55 13.26
N THR A 278 20.11 -4.62 12.91
CA THR A 278 19.94 -3.17 13.13
C THR A 278 20.31 -2.43 11.87
N ARG A 279 19.61 -1.32 11.58
CA ARG A 279 19.94 -0.43 10.43
C ARG A 279 20.02 1.01 10.89
N GLU A 280 20.80 1.82 10.19
CA GLU A 280 20.86 3.27 10.40
C GLU A 280 19.70 3.95 9.66
N HIS A 281 19.10 4.94 10.31
CA HIS A 281 18.01 5.73 9.73
C HIS A 281 18.56 6.76 8.72
N PRO A 282 18.15 6.73 7.45
CA PRO A 282 18.82 7.48 6.38
C PRO A 282 18.75 9.01 6.49
N ALA A 283 17.88 9.57 7.34
CA ALA A 283 17.78 11.01 7.56
C ALA A 283 18.39 11.50 8.89
N THR A 284 18.77 10.60 9.80
CA THR A 284 19.34 10.99 11.13
C THR A 284 20.64 10.27 11.49
N GLY A 285 21.01 9.19 10.80
CA GLY A 285 22.16 8.34 11.15
C GLY A 285 21.94 7.50 12.42
N GLU A 286 20.77 7.57 13.06
CA GLU A 286 20.48 6.82 14.28
C GLU A 286 20.36 5.31 13.98
N THR A 287 21.08 4.47 14.72
CA THR A 287 20.94 3.01 14.63
C THR A 287 19.65 2.57 15.31
N LEU A 288 18.82 1.77 14.63
CA LEU A 288 17.49 1.34 15.08
C LEU A 288 17.36 -0.19 15.10
N TRP A 289 16.51 -0.71 15.98
CA TRP A 289 16.02 -2.09 15.91
C TRP A 289 15.05 -2.22 14.73
N PHE A 290 15.55 -2.63 13.57
CA PHE A 290 14.80 -2.63 12.32
C PHE A 290 14.88 -4.00 11.66
N ASN A 291 14.08 -4.93 12.17
CA ASN A 291 13.99 -6.32 11.75
C ASN A 291 12.61 -6.93 12.11
N GLN A 292 12.35 -8.15 11.64
CA GLN A 292 11.18 -8.96 11.98
C GLN A 292 11.58 -10.30 12.65
N ALA A 293 12.60 -10.29 13.52
CA ALA A 293 13.16 -11.50 14.13
C ALA A 293 12.10 -12.37 14.84
N THR A 294 11.14 -11.73 15.53
CA THR A 294 10.13 -12.42 16.37
C THR A 294 8.86 -12.75 15.62
N SER A 295 8.34 -11.85 14.78
CA SER A 295 7.12 -12.08 13.99
C SER A 295 7.31 -13.11 12.88
N HIS A 296 8.53 -13.25 12.33
CA HIS A 296 8.88 -14.31 11.39
C HIS A 296 9.44 -15.57 12.07
N HIS A 297 9.55 -15.62 13.41
CA HIS A 297 9.99 -16.83 14.11
C HIS A 297 8.88 -17.89 14.11
N CYS A 298 9.24 -19.18 14.06
CA CYS A 298 8.24 -20.25 13.97
C CYS A 298 7.32 -20.32 15.19
N SER A 299 7.75 -19.79 16.35
CA SER A 299 6.92 -19.68 17.57
C SER A 299 5.73 -18.73 17.45
N TYR A 300 5.73 -17.78 16.50
CA TYR A 300 4.55 -16.97 16.18
C TYR A 300 3.34 -17.85 15.83
N PHE A 301 3.58 -18.95 15.10
CA PHE A 301 2.55 -19.87 14.65
C PHE A 301 2.16 -20.94 15.68
N TYR A 302 2.83 -21.04 16.84
CA TYR A 302 2.54 -22.09 17.84
C TYR A 302 1.16 -21.93 18.49
N GLN A 303 0.60 -20.72 18.54
CA GLN A 303 -0.77 -20.48 19.01
C GLN A 303 -1.75 -20.24 17.85
N HIS A 304 -1.28 -20.08 16.62
CA HIS A 304 -2.10 -19.61 15.51
C HIS A 304 -3.15 -20.66 15.12
N PRO A 305 -4.47 -20.31 15.08
CA PRO A 305 -5.54 -21.29 14.93
C PRO A 305 -5.44 -22.12 13.63
N ASN A 306 -5.05 -21.50 12.52
CA ASN A 306 -4.91 -22.17 11.22
C ASN A 306 -3.76 -23.20 11.17
N PHE A 307 -2.80 -23.18 12.10
CA PHE A 307 -1.59 -24.02 12.06
C PHE A 307 -1.50 -25.09 13.18
N GLY A 308 -2.59 -25.33 13.92
CA GLY A 308 -2.77 -26.59 14.66
C GLY A 308 -1.86 -26.86 15.88
N GLY A 309 -1.13 -25.86 16.38
CA GLY A 309 -0.54 -25.88 17.74
C GLY A 309 0.66 -26.80 17.98
N ALA A 310 1.39 -27.25 16.96
CA ALA A 310 2.41 -28.30 17.10
C ALA A 310 3.86 -27.83 16.91
N GLU A 311 4.62 -27.69 18.01
CA GLU A 311 6.07 -27.39 18.01
C GLU A 311 6.91 -28.29 17.08
N ARG A 312 6.45 -29.54 16.88
CA ARG A 312 7.12 -30.59 16.09
C ARG A 312 7.17 -30.31 14.58
N ALA A 313 6.64 -29.18 14.11
CA ALA A 313 6.41 -28.89 12.71
C ALA A 313 7.30 -27.76 12.12
N LYS A 314 8.53 -27.54 12.64
CA LYS A 314 9.44 -26.46 12.18
C LYS A 314 9.51 -26.30 10.65
N PHE A 315 9.67 -27.39 9.90
CA PHE A 315 9.75 -27.40 8.43
C PHE A 315 8.42 -27.16 7.69
N ARG A 316 7.29 -27.06 8.39
CA ARG A 316 5.97 -26.76 7.81
C ARG A 316 5.52 -25.31 8.01
N TYR A 317 6.17 -24.54 8.88
CA TYR A 317 5.81 -23.15 9.09
C TYR A 317 6.34 -22.29 7.92
N PRO A 318 5.52 -21.42 7.31
CA PRO A 318 5.88 -20.69 6.08
C PRO A 318 6.99 -19.64 6.27
N PHE A 319 7.30 -19.31 7.53
CA PHE A 319 8.38 -18.42 7.94
C PHE A 319 9.10 -19.01 9.17
N HIS A 320 10.43 -18.86 9.21
CA HIS A 320 11.25 -19.06 10.40
C HIS A 320 12.45 -18.10 10.37
N THR A 321 13.07 -17.87 11.52
CA THR A 321 14.23 -16.99 11.71
C THR A 321 15.24 -17.65 12.63
N CYS A 322 16.53 -17.45 12.34
CA CYS A 322 17.64 -17.89 13.19
C CYS A 322 18.86 -16.97 12.99
N TYR A 323 20.00 -17.26 13.61
CA TYR A 323 21.22 -16.50 13.34
C TYR A 323 21.68 -16.68 11.88
N GLY A 324 22.37 -15.68 11.31
CA GLY A 324 22.79 -15.70 9.90
C GLY A 324 23.66 -16.90 9.48
N ASP A 325 24.46 -17.44 10.41
CA ASP A 325 25.25 -18.67 10.23
C ASP A 325 24.39 -19.96 10.21
N GLY A 326 23.18 -19.89 10.77
CA GLY A 326 22.22 -21.00 10.84
C GLY A 326 22.05 -21.57 12.24
N GLU A 327 22.74 -21.04 13.25
CA GLU A 327 22.48 -21.42 14.65
C GLU A 327 21.05 -20.97 15.04
N GLU A 328 20.28 -21.87 15.65
CA GLU A 328 18.93 -21.59 16.15
C GLU A 328 18.94 -20.50 17.23
N PHE A 329 17.93 -19.63 17.23
CA PHE A 329 17.69 -18.76 18.39
C PHE A 329 17.23 -19.61 19.58
N ARG A 330 17.71 -19.30 20.79
CA ARG A 330 17.14 -19.92 21.99
C ARG A 330 15.73 -19.37 22.22
N LEU A 331 14.82 -20.18 22.72
CA LEU A 331 13.46 -19.71 23.05
C LEU A 331 13.49 -18.58 24.11
N GLU A 332 14.49 -18.59 25.00
CA GLU A 332 14.81 -17.49 25.92
C GLU A 332 15.11 -16.17 25.19
N GLU A 333 15.85 -16.23 24.08
CA GLU A 333 16.28 -15.06 23.30
C GLU A 333 15.11 -14.49 22.50
N VAL A 334 14.28 -15.36 21.89
CA VAL A 334 13.04 -14.96 21.22
C VAL A 334 12.07 -14.33 22.22
N ALA A 335 11.90 -14.96 23.39
CA ALA A 335 11.08 -14.41 24.46
C ALA A 335 11.60 -13.03 24.91
N HIS A 336 12.90 -12.86 25.15
CA HIS A 336 13.48 -11.57 25.53
C HIS A 336 13.24 -10.47 24.47
N MET A 337 13.46 -10.79 23.19
CA MET A 337 13.17 -9.84 22.09
C MET A 337 11.70 -9.41 22.07
N GLN A 338 10.76 -10.31 22.35
CA GLN A 338 9.33 -9.96 22.46
C GLN A 338 9.03 -9.14 23.72
N GLN A 339 9.59 -9.54 24.87
CA GLN A 339 9.40 -8.83 26.14
C GLN A 339 9.86 -7.37 26.09
N VAL A 340 11.01 -7.10 25.46
CA VAL A 340 11.51 -5.73 25.26
C VAL A 340 10.56 -4.96 24.32
N GLN A 341 10.20 -5.52 23.15
CA GLN A 341 9.29 -4.86 22.21
C GLN A 341 7.94 -4.47 22.85
N TRP A 342 7.31 -5.39 23.59
CA TRP A 342 6.03 -5.13 24.27
C TRP A 342 6.13 -4.24 25.51
N ARG A 343 7.32 -4.09 26.12
CA ARG A 343 7.57 -3.16 27.25
C ARG A 343 7.62 -1.69 26.81
N HIS A 344 8.11 -1.44 25.60
CA HIS A 344 8.10 -0.11 25.00
C HIS A 344 6.80 0.22 24.25
N ALA A 345 6.00 -0.81 23.93
CA ALA A 345 4.71 -0.64 23.26
C ALA A 345 3.72 0.20 24.08
N VAL A 346 2.93 1.00 23.36
CA VAL A 346 1.82 1.78 23.89
C VAL A 346 0.56 1.59 23.04
N GLY A 347 -0.61 1.65 23.67
CA GLY A 347 -1.92 1.57 23.05
C GLY A 347 -2.79 2.80 23.34
N PHE A 348 -3.82 2.95 22.53
CA PHE A 348 -4.91 3.91 22.70
C PHE A 348 -6.18 3.35 22.06
N HIS A 349 -7.35 3.73 22.57
CA HIS A 349 -8.60 3.44 21.87
C HIS A 349 -8.74 4.35 20.65
N TRP A 350 -8.96 3.75 19.49
CA TRP A 350 -9.28 4.41 18.23
C TRP A 350 -10.60 5.19 18.30
N GLN A 351 -10.67 6.33 17.62
CA GLN A 351 -11.88 7.13 17.38
C GLN A 351 -12.10 7.30 15.87
N ALA A 352 -13.36 7.52 15.45
CA ALA A 352 -13.68 7.76 14.05
C ALA A 352 -13.01 9.05 13.55
N GLY A 353 -12.29 8.97 12.43
CA GLY A 353 -11.53 10.08 11.85
C GLY A 353 -10.14 10.29 12.46
N ASP A 354 -9.69 9.41 13.37
CA ASP A 354 -8.29 9.36 13.79
C ASP A 354 -7.39 8.89 12.64
N VAL A 355 -6.22 9.53 12.51
CA VAL A 355 -5.14 9.14 11.60
C VAL A 355 -3.83 9.00 12.38
N LEU A 356 -3.27 7.80 12.40
CA LEU A 356 -1.93 7.52 12.95
C LEU A 356 -0.93 7.48 11.80
N VAL A 357 0.12 8.28 11.87
CA VAL A 357 1.27 8.23 10.95
C VAL A 357 2.47 7.71 11.72
N VAL A 358 3.19 6.73 11.17
CA VAL A 358 4.43 6.20 11.77
C VAL A 358 5.60 6.34 10.81
N ASP A 359 6.75 6.71 11.36
CA ASP A 359 8.06 6.47 10.75
C ASP A 359 8.31 4.96 10.86
N ASN A 360 8.34 4.26 9.73
CA ASN A 360 8.38 2.80 9.72
C ASN A 360 9.74 2.24 10.19
N MET A 361 10.78 3.06 10.32
CA MET A 361 12.05 2.63 10.89
C MET A 361 12.10 2.88 12.40
N VAL A 362 11.61 4.04 12.85
CA VAL A 362 11.62 4.43 14.28
C VAL A 362 10.51 3.72 15.07
N THR A 363 9.38 3.39 14.45
CA THR A 363 8.20 2.82 15.12
C THR A 363 7.79 1.48 14.52
N GLY A 364 7.85 0.42 15.34
CA GLY A 364 7.14 -0.81 15.05
C GLY A 364 5.68 -0.74 15.50
N HIS A 365 4.83 -1.53 14.87
CA HIS A 365 3.38 -1.55 15.10
C HIS A 365 2.83 -2.98 15.07
N GLY A 366 1.60 -3.16 15.55
CA GLY A 366 0.90 -4.45 15.52
C GLY A 366 -0.62 -4.26 15.52
N ARG A 367 -1.37 -5.31 15.89
CA ARG A 367 -2.83 -5.24 16.08
C ARG A 367 -3.23 -6.09 17.28
N MET A 368 -3.92 -5.50 18.26
CA MET A 368 -4.51 -6.27 19.35
C MET A 368 -5.61 -7.20 18.84
N GLY A 369 -5.52 -8.49 19.18
CA GLY A 369 -6.55 -9.48 18.86
C GLY A 369 -7.81 -9.28 19.69
N CYS A 370 -8.98 -9.54 19.10
CA CYS A 370 -10.26 -9.42 19.78
C CYS A 370 -10.44 -10.47 20.89
N THR A 371 -11.03 -10.08 22.02
CA THR A 371 -11.25 -10.99 23.15
C THR A 371 -12.21 -12.14 22.77
N PRO A 372 -11.81 -13.42 22.91
CA PRO A 372 -12.67 -14.55 22.58
C PRO A 372 -13.99 -14.57 23.35
N GLY A 373 -15.08 -14.96 22.68
CA GLY A 373 -16.39 -15.21 23.30
C GLY A 373 -17.46 -14.11 23.11
N VAL A 374 -17.10 -12.89 22.70
CA VAL A 374 -18.05 -11.76 22.54
C VAL A 374 -18.91 -11.89 21.25
N ARG A 375 -19.81 -12.88 21.20
CA ARG A 375 -20.70 -13.14 20.06
C ARG A 375 -21.91 -12.19 20.00
N GLY A 376 -21.73 -11.03 19.39
CA GLY A 376 -22.84 -10.16 18.96
C GLY A 376 -23.74 -10.84 17.92
N ARG A 377 -25.06 -10.70 18.05
CA ARG A 377 -26.06 -11.29 17.13
C ARG A 377 -26.00 -10.64 15.75
N LYS A 378 -26.15 -11.44 14.67
CA LYS A 378 -26.20 -11.01 13.27
C LYS A 378 -25.15 -9.93 12.94
N VAL A 379 -23.90 -10.36 12.82
CA VAL A 379 -22.93 -9.65 11.99
C VAL A 379 -23.43 -9.68 10.53
N VAL A 380 -24.25 -8.69 10.16
CA VAL A 380 -24.10 -8.04 8.85
C VAL A 380 -22.61 -7.80 8.71
N ARG A 381 -21.97 -8.23 7.61
CA ARG A 381 -20.52 -8.13 7.41
C ARG A 381 -20.03 -6.70 7.69
N THR A 382 -19.63 -6.46 8.95
CA THR A 382 -18.67 -5.43 9.29
C THR A 382 -17.34 -6.02 8.86
N THR A 383 -17.06 -5.84 7.57
CA THR A 383 -15.72 -6.00 7.01
C THR A 383 -14.72 -5.23 7.87
N SER A 384 -13.46 -5.69 7.86
CA SER A 384 -12.39 -5.30 8.78
C SER A 384 -11.89 -3.85 8.59
N ASN A 385 -12.73 -2.92 8.12
CA ASN A 385 -12.50 -1.48 7.92
C ASN A 385 -12.32 -0.70 9.24
N VAL A 386 -11.73 -1.34 10.26
CA VAL A 386 -11.23 -0.69 11.47
C VAL A 386 -9.93 0.06 11.16
N LEU A 387 -9.18 -0.42 10.17
CA LEU A 387 -7.90 0.15 9.74
C LEU A 387 -7.75 0.12 8.22
N ASN A 388 -7.76 1.31 7.61
CA ASN A 388 -7.28 1.51 6.24
C ASN A 388 -5.78 1.80 6.30
N ILE A 389 -4.98 1.07 5.52
CA ILE A 389 -3.52 1.19 5.49
C ILE A 389 -3.08 1.86 4.20
N LEU A 390 -2.30 2.94 4.34
CA LEU A 390 -1.62 3.63 3.25
C LEU A 390 -0.10 3.51 3.41
N VAL A 391 0.61 3.29 2.30
CA VAL A 391 2.04 2.95 2.28
C VAL A 391 2.83 3.99 1.47
N ILE A 392 3.73 4.73 2.15
CA ILE A 392 4.33 5.96 1.63
C ILE A 392 5.85 5.83 1.45
N ASN A 393 6.35 6.32 0.31
CA ASN A 393 7.67 5.98 -0.23
C ASN A 393 8.67 7.14 -0.28
N SER A 394 8.27 8.38 0.00
CA SER A 394 9.16 9.56 -0.09
C SER A 394 9.56 10.18 1.26
N TRP A 395 10.75 10.79 1.26
CA TRP A 395 11.22 11.72 2.31
C TRP A 395 11.02 13.18 1.92
N HIS A 396 10.84 13.48 0.63
CA HIS A 396 10.82 14.83 0.07
C HIS A 396 9.71 14.99 -0.97
N VAL A 397 9.52 16.24 -1.39
CA VAL A 397 8.51 16.67 -2.38
C VAL A 397 9.08 16.54 -3.79
N ALA A 398 8.24 16.17 -4.77
CA ALA A 398 8.58 16.22 -6.18
C ALA A 398 9.04 17.65 -6.57
N GLY A 399 10.29 17.80 -7.04
CA GLY A 399 10.83 19.09 -7.49
C GLY A 399 12.08 19.61 -6.79
N ARG A 400 12.91 18.75 -6.17
CA ARG A 400 14.35 19.01 -5.97
C ARG A 400 15.19 17.81 -6.33
N GLU A 401 16.36 18.06 -6.90
CA GLU A 401 17.24 17.05 -7.49
C GLU A 401 17.81 16.10 -6.43
N SER A 402 17.78 14.80 -6.72
CA SER A 402 18.37 13.76 -5.88
C SER A 402 19.89 13.70 -6.11
N PHE A 403 20.67 13.98 -5.07
CA PHE A 403 22.10 13.68 -5.07
C PHE A 403 22.32 12.16 -5.08
N GLU A 404 23.13 11.67 -6.03
CA GLU A 404 23.52 10.27 -6.10
C GLU A 404 24.55 9.91 -5.04
N LEU A 405 24.43 8.71 -4.46
CA LEU A 405 25.48 8.09 -3.64
C LEU A 405 26.55 7.49 -4.55
N ALA A 406 27.49 8.31 -5.01
CA ALA A 406 28.60 7.90 -5.86
C ALA A 406 29.61 7.01 -5.11
N SER A 407 30.00 5.90 -5.73
CA SER A 407 31.10 5.03 -5.27
C SER A 407 32.47 5.69 -5.52
N PRO A 408 33.49 5.56 -4.63
CA PRO A 408 34.61 6.51 -4.60
C PRO A 408 35.77 6.14 -5.55
N VAL A 409 35.72 6.58 -6.81
CA VAL A 409 36.87 6.58 -7.74
C VAL A 409 36.94 7.91 -8.52
N ALA A 410 38.16 8.32 -8.85
CA ALA A 410 38.56 9.51 -9.64
C ALA A 410 38.46 10.89 -8.93
N ARG A 411 39.52 11.68 -9.12
CA ARG A 411 39.65 13.11 -8.78
C ARG A 411 40.04 13.87 -10.06
N GLN A 412 39.94 15.20 -10.00
CA GLN A 412 40.18 16.17 -11.09
C GLN A 412 39.01 16.25 -12.09
N SER A 413 38.66 17.41 -12.64
CA SER A 413 39.25 18.76 -12.54
C SER A 413 38.17 19.84 -12.28
N ALA A 414 38.58 21.08 -11.98
CA ALA A 414 37.66 22.16 -11.60
C ALA A 414 37.49 23.21 -12.71
N GLY A 415 36.22 23.56 -13.02
CA GLY A 415 35.84 24.65 -13.93
C GLY A 415 34.88 25.62 -13.24
N LYS A 416 35.18 26.92 -13.29
CA LYS A 416 34.32 28.00 -12.76
C LYS A 416 33.22 28.36 -13.76
N PHE A 417 32.05 28.80 -13.31
CA PHE A 417 31.38 29.99 -13.87
C PHE A 417 30.42 30.65 -12.85
N SER A 418 29.83 31.79 -13.21
CA SER A 418 29.30 32.81 -12.29
C SER A 418 27.78 32.86 -12.19
N ALA A 419 27.29 33.34 -11.04
CA ALA A 419 25.89 33.68 -10.83
C ALA A 419 25.46 34.97 -11.55
N ASN A 420 24.18 35.02 -11.96
CA ASN A 420 23.27 36.17 -12.17
C ASN A 420 21.92 35.57 -12.65
N GLY A 421 20.72 36.01 -12.26
CA GLY A 421 20.33 36.99 -11.24
C GLY A 421 19.30 38.02 -11.73
N ARG A 422 17.98 37.76 -11.56
CA ARG A 422 16.88 38.76 -11.44
C ARG A 422 15.49 38.11 -11.28
N VAL A 423 14.56 38.84 -10.69
CA VAL A 423 13.13 38.50 -10.48
C VAL A 423 12.26 39.69 -10.94
N PRO A 424 11.17 39.51 -11.71
CA PRO A 424 10.16 40.53 -11.98
C PRO A 424 9.01 40.53 -10.94
N PRO A 425 8.26 41.64 -10.78
CA PRO A 425 7.34 41.85 -9.66
C PRO A 425 5.87 41.43 -9.92
N ALA A 426 5.04 41.51 -8.87
CA ALA A 426 3.61 41.27 -8.89
C ALA A 426 2.78 42.43 -9.49
N VAL A 427 1.51 42.15 -9.80
CA VAL A 427 0.47 43.10 -10.24
C VAL A 427 -0.81 42.83 -9.44
N GLU A 428 -1.57 43.88 -9.09
CA GLU A 428 -2.71 43.80 -8.18
C GLU A 428 -4.09 43.62 -8.84
N LEU A 429 -4.99 43.06 -8.03
CA LEU A 429 -6.45 43.05 -8.05
C LEU A 429 -7.20 43.92 -9.10
N GLY A 430 -8.11 43.26 -9.83
CA GLY A 430 -9.28 43.89 -10.44
C GLY A 430 -10.57 43.22 -9.94
N THR A 431 -11.52 43.99 -9.41
CA THR A 431 -12.78 43.47 -8.86
C THR A 431 -13.88 43.36 -9.91
N PHE A 432 -14.51 42.19 -10.03
CA PHE A 432 -15.81 42.03 -10.68
C PHE A 432 -16.78 41.30 -9.75
N ILE A 433 -17.98 41.85 -9.58
CA ILE A 433 -19.07 41.24 -8.81
C ILE A 433 -20.09 40.69 -9.79
N GLY A 434 -20.30 39.38 -9.76
CA GLY A 434 -21.39 38.67 -10.41
C GLY A 434 -21.89 37.54 -9.49
N PRO A 435 -23.14 37.07 -9.65
CA PRO A 435 -23.64 35.96 -8.85
C PRO A 435 -22.84 34.69 -9.13
N LEU A 436 -22.28 34.09 -8.08
CA LEU A 436 -21.49 32.86 -8.18
C LEU A 436 -22.37 31.69 -8.65
N PRO A 437 -21.92 30.88 -9.62
CA PRO A 437 -22.60 29.62 -9.94
C PRO A 437 -22.48 28.65 -8.77
N THR A 438 -23.54 27.90 -8.48
CA THR A 438 -23.51 26.78 -7.54
C THR A 438 -22.70 25.63 -8.11
N SER A 439 -21.38 25.67 -7.90
CA SER A 439 -20.48 24.57 -8.22
C SER A 439 -20.80 23.37 -7.32
N MET A 440 -21.52 22.40 -7.88
CA MET A 440 -21.39 21.01 -7.46
C MET A 440 -19.97 20.55 -7.81
N ALA A 441 -19.35 19.73 -6.96
CA ALA A 441 -18.01 19.21 -7.23
C ALA A 441 -18.03 18.32 -8.48
N GLU A 442 -17.29 18.70 -9.52
CA GLU A 442 -17.20 17.93 -10.76
C GLU A 442 -16.45 16.60 -10.50
N PRO A 443 -16.94 15.47 -11.04
CA PRO A 443 -16.30 14.18 -10.80
C PRO A 443 -14.94 14.12 -11.51
N ILE A 444 -13.92 13.66 -10.78
CA ILE A 444 -12.51 13.61 -11.23
C ILE A 444 -12.32 12.80 -12.53
N TRP A 445 -13.26 11.89 -12.82
CA TRP A 445 -13.47 11.22 -14.11
C TRP A 445 -14.96 10.93 -14.30
N LEU A 446 -15.45 10.98 -15.55
CA LEU A 446 -16.84 10.69 -15.92
C LEU A 446 -17.14 9.18 -15.88
N TYR A 447 -16.19 8.37 -16.33
CA TYR A 447 -16.29 6.91 -16.36
C TYR A 447 -14.96 6.25 -15.97
N GLN A 448 -15.05 5.00 -15.52
CA GLN A 448 -13.93 4.07 -15.41
C GLN A 448 -14.13 2.96 -16.45
N PHE A 449 -13.13 2.72 -17.29
CA PHE A 449 -13.11 1.63 -18.27
C PHE A 449 -12.04 0.59 -17.92
N ARG A 450 -12.38 -0.68 -18.08
CA ARG A 450 -11.48 -1.82 -17.88
C ARG A 450 -11.00 -2.39 -19.22
N LEU A 451 -9.70 -2.29 -19.47
CA LEU A 451 -9.03 -2.78 -20.67
C LEU A 451 -8.09 -3.94 -20.36
N ILE A 452 -7.99 -4.91 -21.26
CA ILE A 452 -7.09 -6.07 -21.15
C ILE A 452 -6.09 -6.07 -22.31
N LEU A 453 -4.80 -6.33 -22.03
CA LEU A 453 -3.76 -6.49 -23.05
C LEU A 453 -3.60 -7.98 -23.36
N ILE A 454 -3.81 -8.38 -24.61
CA ILE A 454 -3.86 -9.78 -25.08
C ILE A 454 -2.98 -9.99 -26.32
N GLY A 455 -2.68 -11.24 -26.64
CA GLY A 455 -1.68 -11.62 -27.65
C GLY A 455 -0.52 -12.41 -27.05
N ASP A 456 0.39 -12.89 -27.89
CA ASP A 456 1.42 -13.87 -27.55
C ASP A 456 2.42 -13.41 -26.45
N SER A 457 3.20 -14.36 -25.93
CA SER A 457 4.35 -14.07 -25.07
C SER A 457 5.44 -13.32 -25.85
N THR A 458 6.28 -12.54 -25.15
CA THR A 458 7.41 -11.75 -25.69
C THR A 458 7.09 -10.69 -26.76
N VAL A 459 5.83 -10.51 -27.18
CA VAL A 459 5.42 -9.42 -28.11
C VAL A 459 5.54 -8.01 -27.52
N GLY A 460 5.80 -7.88 -26.21
CA GLY A 460 6.10 -6.62 -25.55
C GLY A 460 4.95 -5.96 -24.79
N LYS A 461 3.83 -6.65 -24.52
CA LYS A 461 2.65 -6.11 -23.79
C LYS A 461 3.03 -5.37 -22.50
N SER A 462 3.84 -5.98 -21.63
CA SER A 462 4.35 -5.32 -20.41
C SER A 462 5.23 -4.10 -20.69
N SER A 463 6.01 -4.11 -21.76
CA SER A 463 6.89 -2.99 -22.13
C SER A 463 6.10 -1.82 -22.71
N LEU A 464 5.07 -2.11 -23.52
CA LEU A 464 4.08 -1.14 -24.00
C LEU A 464 3.32 -0.50 -22.81
N LEU A 465 2.86 -1.31 -21.86
CA LEU A 465 2.12 -0.82 -20.70
C LEU A 465 2.99 -0.04 -19.71
N ARG A 466 4.20 -0.53 -19.39
CA ARG A 466 5.16 0.19 -18.54
C ARG A 466 5.59 1.51 -19.18
N ARG A 467 5.74 1.58 -20.51
CA ARG A 467 5.98 2.85 -21.20
C ARG A 467 4.79 3.80 -21.08
N PHE A 468 3.55 3.31 -21.18
CA PHE A 468 2.34 4.12 -21.03
C PHE A 468 2.06 4.60 -19.59
N THR A 469 2.60 3.92 -18.57
CA THR A 469 2.30 4.18 -17.15
C THR A 469 3.46 4.84 -16.41
N ASP A 470 4.66 4.26 -16.47
CA ASP A 470 5.87 4.75 -15.77
C ASP A 470 6.74 5.68 -16.64
N GLY A 471 6.43 5.81 -17.95
CA GLY A 471 7.25 6.53 -18.92
C GLY A 471 8.58 5.87 -19.28
N LYS A 472 8.93 4.75 -18.62
CA LYS A 472 10.21 4.05 -18.75
C LYS A 472 10.14 2.87 -19.72
N PHE A 473 11.28 2.52 -20.29
CA PHE A 473 11.49 1.29 -21.07
C PHE A 473 12.59 0.46 -20.41
N ILE A 474 12.50 -0.86 -20.52
CA ILE A 474 13.52 -1.80 -20.07
C ILE A 474 13.79 -2.71 -21.27
N GLU A 475 15.06 -2.77 -21.69
CA GLU A 475 15.47 -3.44 -22.93
C GLU A 475 15.38 -4.98 -22.85
N TYR A 476 15.37 -5.51 -21.64
CA TYR A 476 15.07 -6.91 -21.34
C TYR A 476 13.81 -6.99 -20.48
N SER A 477 12.80 -7.71 -20.97
CA SER A 477 11.57 -7.99 -20.24
C SER A 477 11.31 -9.49 -20.23
N ASP A 478 11.44 -10.13 -19.06
CA ASP A 478 11.00 -11.51 -18.86
C ASP A 478 9.50 -11.66 -19.23
N PRO A 479 9.05 -12.86 -19.65
CA PRO A 479 7.65 -13.09 -19.98
C PRO A 479 6.72 -12.73 -18.82
N THR A 480 5.62 -12.05 -19.12
CA THR A 480 4.59 -11.68 -18.14
C THR A 480 4.01 -12.95 -17.50
N VAL A 481 4.24 -13.16 -16.21
CA VAL A 481 3.76 -14.37 -15.51
C VAL A 481 2.54 -14.02 -14.65
N GLY A 482 1.36 -14.51 -15.02
CA GLY A 482 0.07 -14.17 -14.40
C GLY A 482 -0.64 -12.99 -15.08
N VAL A 483 -1.29 -12.13 -14.29
CA VAL A 483 -1.90 -10.88 -14.76
C VAL A 483 -1.48 -9.74 -13.82
N ASP A 484 -0.91 -8.67 -14.37
CA ASP A 484 -0.53 -7.48 -13.62
C ASP A 484 -1.54 -6.33 -13.85
N PHE A 485 -1.77 -5.51 -12.83
CA PHE A 485 -2.78 -4.44 -12.83
C PHE A 485 -2.13 -3.05 -12.74
N PHE A 486 -2.60 -2.13 -13.58
CA PHE A 486 -2.22 -0.73 -13.58
C PHE A 486 -3.46 0.17 -13.70
N ALA A 487 -3.40 1.38 -13.14
CA ALA A 487 -4.44 2.39 -13.31
C ALA A 487 -3.85 3.73 -13.77
N ARG A 488 -4.49 4.39 -14.73
CA ARG A 488 -4.09 5.73 -15.22
C ARG A 488 -5.33 6.57 -15.53
N LEU A 489 -5.30 7.85 -15.16
CA LEU A 489 -6.28 8.84 -15.61
C LEU A 489 -5.84 9.41 -16.96
N MET A 490 -6.81 9.58 -17.87
CA MET A 490 -6.58 10.13 -19.20
C MET A 490 -7.74 11.03 -19.61
N GLU A 491 -7.45 12.06 -20.41
CA GLU A 491 -8.42 13.04 -20.90
C GLU A 491 -8.78 12.69 -22.35
N VAL A 492 -10.08 12.43 -22.60
CA VAL A 492 -10.58 12.02 -23.93
C VAL A 492 -11.02 13.22 -24.76
N GLU A 493 -11.63 14.21 -24.10
CA GLU A 493 -11.98 15.54 -24.62
C GLU A 493 -11.64 16.57 -23.54
N PRO A 494 -11.47 17.87 -23.85
CA PRO A 494 -11.11 18.89 -22.86
C PRO A 494 -12.07 18.89 -21.65
N GLY A 495 -11.52 18.68 -20.44
CA GLY A 495 -12.28 18.55 -19.19
C GLY A 495 -12.95 17.18 -18.97
N LYS A 496 -13.07 16.32 -20.00
CA LYS A 496 -13.65 14.98 -19.88
C LYS A 496 -12.57 13.93 -19.63
N ARG A 497 -12.51 13.44 -18.38
CA ARG A 497 -11.54 12.43 -17.95
C ARG A 497 -12.15 11.06 -17.77
N VAL A 498 -11.37 10.03 -18.06
CA VAL A 498 -11.70 8.61 -17.88
C VAL A 498 -10.60 7.95 -17.03
N LYS A 499 -10.99 7.10 -16.08
CA LYS A 499 -10.06 6.24 -15.32
C LYS A 499 -9.89 4.91 -16.06
N LEU A 500 -8.69 4.64 -16.55
CA LEU A 500 -8.35 3.35 -17.11
C LEU A 500 -7.91 2.37 -16.02
N GLN A 501 -8.43 1.15 -16.09
CA GLN A 501 -7.95 -0.03 -15.40
C GLN A 501 -7.36 -0.98 -16.45
N LEU A 502 -6.06 -1.21 -16.40
CA LEU A 502 -5.28 -1.88 -17.44
C LEU A 502 -4.74 -3.20 -16.90
N TRP A 503 -5.09 -4.31 -17.55
CA TRP A 503 -4.73 -5.66 -17.14
C TRP A 503 -3.77 -6.29 -18.16
N ASP A 504 -2.51 -6.43 -17.79
CA ASP A 504 -1.45 -7.03 -18.61
C ASP A 504 -1.43 -8.54 -18.44
N THR A 505 -1.62 -9.32 -19.51
CA THR A 505 -1.81 -10.78 -19.41
C THR A 505 -0.60 -11.59 -19.87
N ALA A 506 -0.37 -12.73 -19.20
CA ALA A 506 0.50 -13.78 -19.67
C ALA A 506 0.08 -14.26 -21.07
N GLY A 507 0.94 -14.04 -22.06
CA GLY A 507 0.66 -14.36 -23.46
C GLY A 507 0.89 -15.81 -23.87
N GLN A 508 0.89 -16.75 -22.93
CA GLN A 508 1.03 -18.18 -23.24
C GLN A 508 -0.32 -18.87 -23.21
N GLU A 509 -0.59 -19.65 -24.25
CA GLU A 509 -1.74 -20.55 -24.43
C GLU A 509 -2.01 -21.47 -23.23
N ARG A 510 -0.98 -21.82 -22.45
CA ARG A 510 -1.11 -22.62 -21.22
C ARG A 510 -1.90 -21.94 -20.09
N PHE A 511 -2.07 -20.61 -20.09
CA PHE A 511 -2.78 -19.88 -19.02
C PHE A 511 -4.23 -19.48 -19.33
N ARG A 512 -4.78 -19.91 -20.48
CA ARG A 512 -6.14 -19.57 -20.97
C ARG A 512 -7.29 -19.79 -19.96
N SER A 513 -7.13 -20.70 -19.00
CA SER A 513 -8.11 -20.92 -17.92
C SER A 513 -8.24 -19.74 -16.95
N ILE A 514 -7.17 -18.98 -16.74
CA ILE A 514 -7.11 -17.84 -15.80
C ILE A 514 -7.66 -16.57 -16.47
N THR A 515 -7.22 -16.29 -17.71
CA THR A 515 -7.59 -15.09 -18.48
C THR A 515 -9.11 -14.95 -18.69
N ARG A 516 -9.84 -16.08 -18.72
CA ARG A 516 -11.31 -16.15 -18.76
C ARG A 516 -12.05 -15.29 -17.74
N SER A 517 -11.48 -15.09 -16.56
CA SER A 517 -12.09 -14.24 -15.52
C SER A 517 -11.93 -12.74 -15.82
N TYR A 518 -10.92 -12.36 -16.59
CA TYR A 518 -10.59 -10.98 -16.93
C TYR A 518 -11.33 -10.50 -18.19
N TYR A 519 -11.56 -11.37 -19.19
CA TYR A 519 -12.35 -11.01 -20.39
C TYR A 519 -13.76 -10.51 -20.03
N ARG A 520 -14.49 -11.29 -19.21
CA ARG A 520 -15.88 -11.00 -18.77
C ARG A 520 -16.08 -9.59 -18.21
N ASN A 521 -15.06 -9.05 -17.54
CA ASN A 521 -15.10 -7.80 -16.81
C ASN A 521 -14.40 -6.65 -17.55
N SER A 522 -13.99 -6.83 -18.81
CA SER A 522 -13.32 -5.81 -19.62
C SER A 522 -14.28 -5.29 -20.71
N VAL A 523 -14.31 -3.97 -20.90
CA VAL A 523 -15.05 -3.31 -21.99
C VAL A 523 -14.21 -3.19 -23.26
N GLY A 524 -12.88 -3.26 -23.16
CA GLY A 524 -12.00 -3.23 -24.32
C GLY A 524 -10.78 -4.13 -24.21
N ALA A 525 -10.18 -4.43 -25.36
CA ALA A 525 -8.94 -5.20 -25.47
C ALA A 525 -7.94 -4.53 -26.40
N VAL A 526 -6.69 -4.50 -25.95
CA VAL A 526 -5.51 -4.12 -26.74
C VAL A 526 -4.85 -5.42 -27.20
N LEU A 527 -5.04 -5.76 -28.46
CA LEU A 527 -4.56 -6.98 -29.08
C LEU A 527 -3.21 -6.72 -29.72
N VAL A 528 -2.14 -7.30 -29.18
CA VAL A 528 -0.75 -6.96 -29.51
C VAL A 528 -0.05 -8.11 -30.23
N TYR A 529 0.61 -7.81 -31.34
CA TYR A 529 1.59 -8.70 -31.98
C TYR A 529 2.93 -7.98 -32.18
N ASP A 530 3.94 -8.74 -32.58
CA ASP A 530 5.29 -8.26 -32.82
C ASP A 530 5.57 -8.21 -34.32
N VAL A 531 5.97 -7.05 -34.85
CA VAL A 531 6.19 -6.91 -36.30
C VAL A 531 7.37 -7.74 -36.81
N THR A 532 8.27 -8.21 -35.93
CA THR A 532 9.39 -9.10 -36.27
C THR A 532 9.13 -10.57 -35.98
N ASN A 533 7.87 -10.98 -35.75
CA ASN A 533 7.51 -12.37 -35.46
C ASN A 533 6.15 -12.73 -36.06
N ARG A 534 6.18 -13.35 -37.24
CA ARG A 534 5.03 -13.78 -38.05
C ARG A 534 4.02 -14.62 -37.26
N LYS A 535 4.48 -15.52 -36.39
CA LYS A 535 3.61 -16.42 -35.61
C LYS A 535 2.71 -15.64 -34.65
N SER A 536 3.23 -14.57 -34.06
CA SER A 536 2.45 -13.71 -33.16
C SER A 536 1.29 -12.98 -33.87
N PHE A 537 1.42 -12.76 -35.19
CA PHE A 537 0.35 -12.26 -36.04
C PHE A 537 -0.64 -13.37 -36.43
N GLU A 538 -0.14 -14.56 -36.78
CA GLU A 538 -0.98 -15.72 -37.15
C GLU A 538 -1.86 -16.22 -35.98
N HIS A 539 -1.43 -16.02 -34.72
CA HIS A 539 -2.23 -16.35 -33.54
C HIS A 539 -3.30 -15.30 -33.17
N LEU A 540 -3.32 -14.10 -33.78
CA LEU A 540 -4.27 -13.02 -33.48
C LEU A 540 -5.74 -13.47 -33.55
N GLU A 541 -6.06 -14.27 -34.57
CA GLU A 541 -7.39 -14.85 -34.80
C GLU A 541 -7.89 -15.60 -33.56
N SER A 542 -7.02 -16.39 -32.94
CA SER A 542 -7.33 -17.21 -31.77
C SER A 542 -7.55 -16.35 -30.52
N TRP A 543 -6.73 -15.32 -30.31
CA TRP A 543 -6.87 -14.39 -29.20
C TRP A 543 -8.13 -13.53 -29.30
N TRP A 544 -8.45 -13.03 -30.50
CA TRP A 544 -9.68 -12.27 -30.76
C TRP A 544 -10.93 -13.11 -30.53
N HIS A 545 -11.00 -14.32 -31.11
CA HIS A 545 -12.13 -15.22 -30.92
C HIS A 545 -12.34 -15.61 -29.45
N GLU A 546 -11.27 -15.88 -28.71
CA GLU A 546 -11.33 -16.23 -27.28
C GLU A 546 -11.87 -15.08 -26.41
N ALA A 547 -11.34 -13.87 -26.59
CA ALA A 547 -11.79 -12.69 -25.85
C ALA A 547 -13.26 -12.35 -26.18
N LYS A 548 -13.65 -12.44 -27.46
CA LYS A 548 -15.01 -12.18 -27.92
C LYS A 548 -16.01 -13.20 -27.37
N GLN A 549 -15.69 -14.50 -27.40
CA GLN A 549 -16.54 -15.55 -26.81
C GLN A 549 -16.74 -15.40 -25.29
N HIS A 550 -15.73 -14.92 -24.58
CA HIS A 550 -15.77 -14.83 -23.11
C HIS A 550 -16.27 -13.50 -22.54
N THR A 551 -16.58 -12.51 -23.38
CA THR A 551 -17.18 -11.23 -22.95
C THR A 551 -18.71 -11.17 -23.17
N MET A 552 -19.28 -12.09 -23.96
CA MET A 552 -20.73 -12.19 -24.18
C MET A 552 -21.49 -12.29 -22.82
N PRO A 553 -22.60 -11.53 -22.62
CA PRO A 553 -23.37 -10.81 -23.63
C PRO A 553 -22.87 -9.41 -24.02
N HIS A 554 -21.87 -8.85 -23.32
CA HIS A 554 -21.42 -7.48 -23.54
C HIS A 554 -20.51 -7.35 -24.77
N ASN A 555 -20.55 -6.20 -25.43
CA ASN A 555 -19.66 -5.90 -26.56
C ASN A 555 -18.30 -5.39 -26.05
N MET A 556 -17.21 -5.98 -26.56
CA MET A 556 -15.84 -5.57 -26.30
C MET A 556 -15.29 -4.77 -27.49
N VAL A 557 -14.70 -3.61 -27.22
CA VAL A 557 -14.01 -2.76 -28.22
C VAL A 557 -12.57 -3.23 -28.39
N PHE A 558 -12.08 -3.36 -29.62
CA PHE A 558 -10.75 -3.88 -29.91
C PHE A 558 -9.86 -2.83 -30.59
N ILE A 559 -8.58 -2.81 -30.22
CA ILE A 559 -7.52 -2.17 -31.00
C ILE A 559 -6.40 -3.18 -31.28
N LEU A 560 -6.03 -3.33 -32.54
CA LEU A 560 -4.85 -4.08 -32.98
C LEU A 560 -3.61 -3.18 -32.88
N VAL A 561 -2.57 -3.69 -32.25
CA VAL A 561 -1.29 -3.01 -32.06
C VAL A 561 -0.15 -3.85 -32.63
N GLY A 562 0.44 -3.37 -33.73
CA GLY A 562 1.75 -3.85 -34.18
C GLY A 562 2.84 -3.24 -33.31
N HIS A 563 3.62 -4.05 -32.61
CA HIS A 563 4.64 -3.60 -31.67
C HIS A 563 6.08 -3.81 -32.18
N LYS A 564 7.04 -3.12 -31.54
CA LYS A 564 8.48 -3.13 -31.84
C LYS A 564 8.88 -2.55 -33.21
N ILE A 565 8.20 -1.50 -33.68
CA ILE A 565 8.57 -0.84 -34.95
C ILE A 565 9.94 -0.16 -34.94
N ASP A 566 10.59 -0.03 -33.78
CA ASP A 566 12.02 0.29 -33.66
C ASP A 566 12.94 -0.77 -34.30
N LEU A 567 12.43 -1.99 -34.54
CA LEU A 567 13.11 -3.08 -35.25
C LEU A 567 12.59 -3.26 -36.69
N ALA A 568 12.18 -2.16 -37.36
CA ALA A 568 11.59 -2.23 -38.71
C ALA A 568 12.46 -2.91 -39.80
N SER A 569 13.77 -3.04 -39.59
CA SER A 569 14.69 -3.81 -40.43
C SER A 569 14.51 -5.33 -40.34
N GLU A 570 13.87 -5.84 -39.30
CA GLU A 570 13.63 -7.26 -39.01
C GLU A 570 12.12 -7.61 -39.17
N ARG A 571 11.37 -6.77 -39.88
CA ARG A 571 9.91 -6.89 -40.05
C ARG A 571 9.52 -8.12 -40.89
N GLU A 572 8.71 -9.01 -40.30
CA GLU A 572 8.07 -10.18 -40.95
C GLU A 572 6.59 -9.94 -41.31
N VAL A 573 5.99 -8.84 -40.84
CA VAL A 573 4.57 -8.50 -41.06
C VAL A 573 4.44 -7.08 -41.59
N SER A 574 3.86 -6.94 -42.78
CA SER A 574 3.65 -5.64 -43.44
C SER A 574 2.61 -4.78 -42.72
N GLN A 575 2.66 -3.46 -42.90
CA GLN A 575 1.66 -2.56 -42.33
C GLN A 575 0.29 -2.78 -42.99
N GLU A 576 0.29 -3.16 -44.26
CA GLU A 576 -0.85 -3.51 -45.08
C GLU A 576 -1.59 -4.74 -44.54
N GLU A 577 -0.86 -5.79 -44.12
CA GLU A 577 -1.44 -6.98 -43.47
C GLU A 577 -2.08 -6.63 -42.12
N GLY A 578 -1.40 -5.83 -41.28
CA GLY A 578 -1.93 -5.36 -40.00
C GLY A 578 -3.23 -4.55 -40.17
N GLN A 579 -3.22 -3.58 -41.09
CA GLN A 579 -4.42 -2.84 -41.45
C GLN A 579 -5.52 -3.74 -42.03
N GLN A 580 -5.17 -4.77 -42.80
CA GLN A 580 -6.17 -5.63 -43.44
C GLN A 580 -6.83 -6.59 -42.45
N PHE A 581 -6.08 -7.10 -41.46
CA PHE A 581 -6.68 -7.82 -40.33
C PHE A 581 -7.64 -6.90 -39.58
N ALA A 582 -7.20 -5.69 -39.21
CA ALA A 582 -8.03 -4.74 -38.47
C ALA A 582 -9.33 -4.36 -39.21
N ARG A 583 -9.26 -4.12 -40.53
CA ARG A 583 -10.44 -3.91 -41.40
C ARG A 583 -11.37 -5.12 -41.51
N THR A 584 -10.86 -6.34 -41.33
CA THR A 584 -11.64 -7.58 -41.47
C THR A 584 -12.42 -7.92 -40.19
N HIS A 585 -11.90 -7.52 -39.02
CA HIS A 585 -12.49 -7.82 -37.71
C HIS A 585 -13.16 -6.61 -37.03
N ASP A 586 -13.30 -5.50 -37.77
CA ASP A 586 -13.91 -4.23 -37.36
C ASP A 586 -13.27 -3.65 -36.07
N MET A 587 -11.99 -3.30 -36.17
CA MET A 587 -11.19 -2.78 -35.05
C MET A 587 -10.20 -1.70 -35.47
N SER A 588 -9.85 -0.82 -34.54
CA SER A 588 -8.80 0.20 -34.70
C SER A 588 -7.42 -0.45 -34.93
N TYR A 589 -6.52 0.19 -35.70
CA TYR A 589 -5.13 -0.24 -35.91
C TYR A 589 -4.11 0.87 -35.63
N LEU A 590 -3.05 0.57 -34.88
CA LEU A 590 -1.88 1.42 -34.72
C LEU A 590 -0.58 0.62 -34.63
N GLU A 591 0.52 1.18 -35.13
CA GLU A 591 1.87 0.66 -34.91
C GLU A 591 2.61 1.46 -33.84
N THR A 592 3.34 0.78 -32.95
CA THR A 592 3.92 1.36 -31.72
C THR A 592 5.33 0.86 -31.41
N SER A 593 6.11 1.69 -30.70
CA SER A 593 7.41 1.31 -30.12
C SER A 593 7.47 1.67 -28.64
N ALA A 594 7.69 0.68 -27.76
CA ALA A 594 7.99 0.96 -26.36
C ALA A 594 9.40 1.57 -26.18
N LYS A 595 10.34 1.28 -27.07
CA LYS A 595 11.71 1.80 -27.04
C LYS A 595 11.77 3.30 -27.36
N ASN A 596 11.07 3.72 -28.42
CA ASN A 596 11.00 5.11 -28.87
C ASN A 596 9.84 5.91 -28.25
N ALA A 597 8.96 5.26 -27.47
CA ALA A 597 7.66 5.77 -27.00
C ALA A 597 6.68 6.14 -28.14
N GLU A 598 6.95 5.71 -29.37
CA GLU A 598 6.19 6.10 -30.55
C GLU A 598 4.78 5.50 -30.53
N ASN A 599 3.78 6.36 -30.73
CA ASN A 599 2.34 6.09 -30.77
C ASN A 599 1.74 5.37 -29.54
N VAL A 600 2.53 5.03 -28.52
CA VAL A 600 2.09 4.31 -27.30
C VAL A 600 0.89 4.99 -26.65
N GLU A 601 0.98 6.30 -26.41
CA GLU A 601 -0.10 7.08 -25.81
C GLU A 601 -1.33 7.22 -26.73
N LYS A 602 -1.11 7.30 -28.05
CA LYS A 602 -2.20 7.35 -29.04
C LYS A 602 -3.02 6.05 -29.06
N ALA A 603 -2.38 4.89 -28.92
CA ALA A 603 -3.05 3.59 -28.95
C ALA A 603 -4.04 3.43 -27.79
N PHE A 604 -3.62 3.73 -26.56
CA PHE A 604 -4.53 3.73 -25.41
C PHE A 604 -5.58 4.84 -25.51
N TRP A 605 -5.23 6.03 -26.01
CA TRP A 605 -6.19 7.12 -26.22
C TRP A 605 -7.29 6.75 -27.22
N GLN A 606 -6.94 6.16 -28.35
CA GLN A 606 -7.89 5.79 -29.41
C GLN A 606 -8.94 4.79 -28.93
N VAL A 607 -8.53 3.65 -28.35
CA VAL A 607 -9.49 2.65 -27.83
C VAL A 607 -10.35 3.21 -26.70
N THR A 608 -9.80 4.08 -25.85
CA THR A 608 -10.55 4.73 -24.76
C THR A 608 -11.58 5.71 -25.31
N ARG A 609 -11.24 6.47 -26.35
CA ARG A 609 -12.17 7.39 -27.01
C ARG A 609 -13.28 6.62 -27.73
N GLU A 610 -12.96 5.52 -28.40
CA GLU A 610 -13.93 4.65 -29.09
C GLU A 610 -14.96 4.07 -28.10
N ILE A 611 -14.51 3.60 -26.93
CA ILE A 611 -15.41 3.18 -25.84
C ILE A 611 -16.22 4.37 -25.30
N TYR A 612 -15.60 5.55 -25.14
CA TYR A 612 -16.29 6.75 -24.65
C TYR A 612 -17.43 7.17 -25.57
N GLU A 613 -17.20 7.21 -26.88
CA GLU A 613 -18.24 7.55 -27.88
C GLU A 613 -19.38 6.52 -27.88
N LEU A 614 -19.07 5.22 -27.76
CA LEU A 614 -20.08 4.16 -27.64
C LEU A 614 -20.91 4.22 -26.34
N VAL A 615 -20.32 4.73 -25.25
CA VAL A 615 -21.03 4.94 -23.97
C VAL A 615 -21.95 6.17 -24.05
N GLU A 616 -21.50 7.28 -24.63
CA GLU A 616 -22.33 8.48 -24.84
C GLU A 616 -23.48 8.22 -25.85
N MET A 617 -23.26 7.34 -26.84
CA MET A 617 -24.31 6.84 -27.74
C MET A 617 -25.28 5.83 -27.08
N GLY A 618 -25.01 5.39 -25.84
CA GLY A 618 -25.82 4.39 -25.14
C GLY A 618 -25.74 2.97 -25.71
N VAL A 619 -24.76 2.69 -26.58
CA VAL A 619 -24.50 1.35 -27.16
C VAL A 619 -23.80 0.44 -26.15
N ILE A 620 -22.97 1.02 -25.28
CA ILE A 620 -22.42 0.37 -24.09
C ILE A 620 -22.99 1.12 -22.86
N SER A 621 -23.44 0.38 -21.84
CA SER A 621 -24.05 0.98 -20.65
C SER A 621 -23.40 0.50 -19.36
N THR A 622 -23.68 1.18 -18.24
CA THR A 622 -23.25 0.75 -16.90
C THR A 622 -24.25 -0.26 -16.32
N GLU A 623 -23.85 -1.52 -16.23
CA GLU A 623 -24.69 -2.62 -15.73
C GLU A 623 -24.34 -2.98 -14.27
N GLU A 624 -25.35 -3.28 -13.45
CA GLU A 624 -25.17 -3.57 -12.02
C GLU A 624 -24.55 -4.96 -11.82
N GLY A 625 -23.28 -4.99 -11.40
CA GLY A 625 -22.49 -6.21 -11.21
C GLY A 625 -21.46 -6.48 -12.31
N TRP A 626 -21.48 -5.72 -13.42
CA TRP A 626 -20.42 -5.74 -14.43
C TRP A 626 -19.31 -4.74 -14.08
N GLU A 627 -18.06 -5.06 -14.43
CA GLU A 627 -16.92 -4.18 -14.14
C GLU A 627 -16.30 -3.48 -15.36
N GLY A 628 -16.81 -3.74 -16.58
CA GLY A 628 -16.27 -3.17 -17.82
C GLY A 628 -16.35 -1.65 -17.87
N VAL A 629 -17.55 -1.10 -17.59
CA VAL A 629 -17.80 0.34 -17.47
C VAL A 629 -18.46 0.64 -16.13
N LYS A 630 -17.89 1.59 -15.37
CA LYS A 630 -18.51 2.17 -14.17
C LYS A 630 -18.57 3.69 -14.31
N SER A 631 -19.69 4.31 -13.97
CA SER A 631 -19.79 5.79 -13.95
C SER A 631 -19.03 6.36 -12.73
N GLY A 632 -18.42 7.52 -12.89
CA GLY A 632 -17.97 8.35 -11.78
C GLY A 632 -19.17 8.84 -10.95
N MET A 633 -18.94 9.27 -9.71
CA MET A 633 -20.04 9.68 -8.81
C MET A 633 -20.81 10.90 -9.33
N VAL A 634 -21.90 10.65 -10.05
CA VAL A 634 -23.02 11.59 -10.19
C VAL A 634 -24.07 11.19 -9.13
N PRO A 635 -24.42 12.07 -8.18
CA PRO A 635 -25.58 11.84 -7.32
C PRO A 635 -26.82 11.76 -8.21
N ARG A 636 -27.56 10.64 -8.18
CA ARG A 636 -28.84 10.53 -8.92
C ARG A 636 -29.83 11.56 -8.35
N SER A 637 -29.96 12.67 -9.07
CA SER A 637 -31.01 13.65 -8.89
C SER A 637 -32.38 13.04 -9.16
N TYR A 638 -33.43 13.70 -8.66
CA TYR A 638 -34.81 13.21 -8.76
C TYR A 638 -35.31 13.25 -10.22
N SER A 639 -35.23 12.11 -10.92
CA SER A 639 -36.02 11.88 -12.13
C SER A 639 -37.49 11.64 -11.75
N THR A 640 -38.23 12.72 -11.54
CA THR A 640 -39.70 12.67 -11.41
C THR A 640 -40.33 12.23 -12.73
N VAL A 641 -40.92 11.04 -12.76
CA VAL A 641 -41.80 10.58 -13.85
C VAL A 641 -43.21 10.39 -13.26
N PRO A 642 -44.30 10.79 -13.95
CA PRO A 642 -45.60 10.98 -13.30
C PRO A 642 -46.32 9.69 -12.90
N LEU A 643 -47.22 9.82 -11.91
CA LEU A 643 -48.24 8.81 -11.61
C LEU A 643 -49.26 8.73 -12.75
N SER A 644 -49.34 7.58 -13.43
CA SER A 644 -50.43 7.26 -14.37
C SER A 644 -50.94 5.82 -14.22
N GLN A 645 -51.99 5.70 -13.40
CA GLN A 645 -53.06 4.69 -13.44
C GLN A 645 -52.71 3.20 -13.47
N GLU A 646 -53.10 2.56 -12.36
CA GLU A 646 -53.63 1.20 -12.19
C GLU A 646 -53.77 0.30 -13.43
N ASN A 647 -53.28 -0.94 -13.30
CA ASN A 647 -54.17 -2.08 -13.50
C ASN A 647 -53.81 -3.29 -12.61
N SER A 648 -54.77 -4.19 -12.41
CA SER A 648 -54.77 -5.16 -11.31
C SER A 648 -54.23 -6.55 -11.67
N SER A 649 -53.63 -7.23 -10.68
CA SER A 649 -53.94 -8.65 -10.39
C SER A 649 -53.28 -9.12 -9.09
N GLU A 650 -53.91 -10.07 -8.40
CA GLU A 650 -53.49 -10.57 -7.09
C GLU A 650 -52.42 -11.66 -7.17
N LYS A 651 -51.61 -11.79 -6.10
CA LYS A 651 -51.55 -13.06 -5.33
C LYS A 651 -50.91 -12.90 -3.95
N LYS A 652 -51.47 -13.63 -2.99
CA LYS A 652 -51.00 -13.71 -1.59
C LYS A 652 -49.79 -14.63 -1.48
N CYS A 653 -48.94 -14.37 -0.49
CA CYS A 653 -48.17 -15.42 0.17
C CYS A 653 -48.46 -15.35 1.68
N LEU A 654 -48.70 -16.50 2.30
CA LEU A 654 -49.07 -16.62 3.72
C LEU A 654 -47.90 -17.22 4.50
N CYS A 655 -47.65 -16.70 5.70
CA CYS A 655 -46.73 -17.33 6.64
C CYS A 655 -47.42 -18.49 7.39
N SER A 656 -46.63 -19.50 7.73
CA SER A 656 -46.95 -20.56 8.70
C SER A 656 -45.63 -21.05 9.29
#